data_AF-A0A8H8RN57-F1
#
_entry.id   AF-A0A8H8RN57-F1
#
_cell.length_a   1.000
_cell.length_b   1.000
_cell.length_c   1.000
_cell.angle_alpha   90.00
_cell.angle_beta   90.00
_cell.angle_gamma   90.00
#
_symmetry.space_group_name_H-M   'P 1'
#
loop_
_entity.id
_entity.type
_entity.pdbx_description
1 polymer ?
#
loop_
_entity_poly.entity_id
_entity_poly.type
_entity_poly.pdbx_seq_one_letter_code
_entity_poly.pdbx_strand_id
1 'polypeptide(L)'
;MKRKGREVDFTEIPRSKKIKTPMATQKLPLTPQEQRLRKLLLDVAGFIDDAKKIEEKIELRFAGGWVRDKLLDIPSHDIDTAINAMTGEDFCLQLQEYCTDPKNLEKHSLGPEDLGSIHIIAANPEKSKHLATATKRILGFDVDFVNLRKETYSVDSRHPQVEFGTAEEDALRRDATINSLFYNLHTDQIEDFCGGLEDIQAKRIRTPLEPLTTFTDDPLRVLRLIRFASRLGFKIDPETEVPMTDPAVSEALKIKISRERVGVEVEKMLKGQNPLNALQLIDRLGLYQFVFTDPTLQEIPVPSTTNWHFAYDCLEVLKSNETPGSIYKSLVRSEDAKFIAWILTAAVPWAKVPLPQSAKPKTKLPLPYGTLVVREGIKATSKVCDVVTGAFRNFVEITGLRDAIKRKDAYVHERDTIGMSIRRWDFQGKNWRLQVLLAILVEAINNGQNSFEGLFSEWQLFIDHLTDMDVMDAPSLKLLVNGDELKAALGGVKPGMWMKPALDVCVEWQLRNPDSCSGSRNFGDPQKSHLATQIIFIYIYIPRNAIEMFASARKAAKSKISSKGISSDEALTLSSQCLPERYSLSQLYDGLELSNESQGKGDDLQNLLILNSCLSNSDRLERENGDAESIERLSLWISKAILPDKILNGQDEVSDASRGTALSLTHHKAALGLESLQILITQISSPRPSTIDPKTIITLITFSSTMDPWTTPAILSLSTSFLSLYTPQTHTQDLILTLLNTFIRPLFSHSKPRTITSSGRKAMPSSAPLPKHDVAAERTSKPWKYETVYAVRVLAWIVENAPGEIIAQNWHLFPPPLLTLLDDASTPFRATGSHLLSAFLPHLSSKLLKQSGIGEVFEDALLPTLLYLPNLTPVDESLRLLSSAYGALSVLCDVRYEVGEKARIEFLDRVMRMGVFMGYHHASEHPAIVQLLLEQTKVLVEKMGIHAVKHLKDLIPILSTTLTDPFAPSNPPLLLSAIRALQTVLLNCWPRISEPKYKMKIIKALSVCWTDVSASEDRGRLEEVQKDLKVAGRLLVSAVGGGVNVRAELRPLVEVNKDVGIMFGVGEGS
;
A
#
# COMPACT_ATOMS: atom_id res chain seq x y z
N MET A 1 4.90 -23.31 52.11
CA MET A 1 6.17 -23.01 52.83
C MET A 1 6.39 -21.51 52.85
N LYS A 2 6.51 -20.93 54.05
CA LYS A 2 6.74 -19.49 54.33
C LYS A 2 8.14 -19.05 53.87
N ARG A 3 8.26 -17.85 53.28
CA ARG A 3 9.39 -16.90 53.42
C ARG A 3 8.84 -15.49 53.17
N LYS A 4 8.41 -14.80 54.25
CA LYS A 4 9.08 -13.68 54.92
C LYS A 4 9.22 -12.44 54.02
N GLY A 5 8.34 -11.47 54.26
CA GLY A 5 8.38 -10.14 53.68
C GLY A 5 9.59 -9.33 54.15
N ARG A 6 10.07 -8.49 53.24
CA ARG A 6 10.75 -7.24 53.53
C ARG A 6 9.86 -6.14 52.96
N GLU A 7 9.23 -5.37 53.85
CA GLU A 7 8.79 -4.02 53.52
C GLU A 7 10.04 -3.23 53.16
N VAL A 8 10.08 -2.68 51.95
CA VAL A 8 11.08 -1.68 51.57
C VAL A 8 10.40 -0.33 51.74
N ASP A 9 10.91 0.42 52.69
CA ASP A 9 10.55 1.77 53.05
C ASP A 9 10.81 2.71 51.84
N PHE A 10 9.78 3.40 51.35
CA PHE A 10 9.86 4.36 50.24
C PHE A 10 10.34 5.73 50.74
N THR A 11 11.47 5.77 51.44
CA THR A 11 12.02 7.02 51.99
C THR A 11 13.50 7.22 51.68
N GLU A 12 13.97 6.84 50.48
CA GLU A 12 15.28 7.28 49.97
C GLU A 12 15.22 7.59 48.47
N ILE A 13 14.66 8.76 48.14
CA ILE A 13 14.92 9.43 46.86
C ILE A 13 16.37 9.94 46.93
N PRO A 14 17.29 9.53 46.04
CA PRO A 14 18.63 10.10 46.03
C PRO A 14 18.51 11.58 45.65
N ARG A 15 18.99 12.41 46.57
CA ARG A 15 19.08 13.87 46.47
C ARG A 15 19.51 14.31 45.07
N SER A 16 18.78 15.27 44.52
CA SER A 16 19.12 16.03 43.31
C SER A 16 20.61 16.37 43.26
N LYS A 17 21.27 16.00 42.16
CA LYS A 17 22.60 16.51 41.84
C LYS A 17 22.52 18.04 41.88
N LYS A 18 23.42 18.66 42.65
CA LYS A 18 23.56 20.11 42.80
C LYS A 18 23.58 20.79 41.42
N ILE A 19 22.74 21.81 41.29
CA ILE A 19 22.69 22.79 40.19
C ILE A 19 24.09 23.38 40.02
N LYS A 20 24.71 23.17 38.84
CA LYS A 20 25.89 23.94 38.43
C LYS A 20 25.40 25.26 37.84
N THR A 21 25.84 26.38 38.42
CA THR A 21 25.68 27.72 37.84
C THR A 21 26.31 27.73 36.44
N PRO A 22 25.69 28.35 35.41
CA PRO A 22 26.23 28.33 34.05
C PRO A 22 27.65 28.91 34.03
N MET A 23 28.60 28.16 33.46
CA MET A 23 29.94 28.69 33.16
C MET A 23 29.84 29.55 31.89
N ALA A 24 29.39 30.79 32.04
CA ALA A 24 29.50 31.78 30.97
C ALA A 24 30.98 32.04 30.67
N THR A 25 31.48 31.57 29.53
CA THR A 25 32.89 31.71 29.14
C THR A 25 33.07 32.01 27.66
N GLN A 26 34.20 32.68 27.35
CA GLN A 26 34.72 33.15 26.06
C GLN A 26 33.76 33.89 25.12
N LYS A 27 34.17 35.11 24.71
CA LYS A 27 33.56 35.80 23.56
C LYS A 27 34.03 35.11 22.28
N LEU A 28 33.07 34.72 21.43
CA LEU A 28 33.35 34.08 20.16
C LEU A 28 33.43 35.16 19.06
N PRO A 29 34.53 35.29 18.31
CA PRO A 29 34.64 36.31 17.29
C PRO A 29 33.67 36.00 16.13
N LEU A 30 32.71 36.91 15.90
CA LEU A 30 31.81 36.86 14.76
C LEU A 30 32.48 37.48 13.53
N THR A 31 32.21 36.89 12.36
CA THR A 31 32.58 37.48 11.07
C THR A 31 31.78 38.76 10.83
N PRO A 32 32.24 39.66 9.93
CA PRO A 32 31.49 40.86 9.61
C PRO A 32 30.04 40.60 9.16
N GLN A 33 29.79 39.50 8.43
CA GLN A 33 28.44 39.12 8.01
C GLN A 33 27.59 38.58 9.17
N GLU A 34 28.13 37.71 10.03
CA GLU A 34 27.43 37.23 11.23
C GLU A 34 27.12 38.38 12.21
N GLN A 35 28.02 39.36 12.33
CA GLN A 35 27.80 40.55 13.16
C GLN A 35 26.65 41.41 12.61
N ARG A 36 26.53 41.53 11.28
CA ARG A 36 25.39 42.18 10.63
C ARG A 36 24.08 41.44 10.91
N LEU A 37 24.08 40.11 10.79
CA LEU A 37 22.92 39.27 11.09
C LEU A 37 22.49 39.40 12.55
N ARG A 38 23.44 39.30 13.50
CA ARG A 38 23.20 39.52 14.92
C ARG A 38 22.55 40.87 15.20
N LYS A 39 23.10 41.96 14.62
CA LYS A 39 22.56 43.31 14.80
C LYS A 39 21.12 43.42 14.31
N LEU A 40 20.81 42.84 13.15
CA LEU A 40 19.45 42.80 12.61
C LEU A 40 18.49 42.06 13.55
N LEU A 41 18.86 40.87 14.00
CA LEU A 41 18.01 40.05 14.87
C LEU A 41 17.75 40.70 16.24
N LEU A 42 18.76 41.36 16.83
CA LEU A 42 18.61 42.10 18.09
C LEU A 42 17.71 43.33 17.95
N ASP A 43 17.84 44.08 16.85
CA ASP A 43 16.99 45.25 16.60
C ASP A 43 15.52 44.84 16.39
N VAL A 44 15.29 43.68 15.75
CA VAL A 44 13.95 43.09 15.60
C VAL A 44 13.39 42.63 16.93
N ALA A 45 14.20 41.98 17.79
CA ALA A 45 13.77 41.63 19.14
C ALA A 45 13.37 42.88 19.96
N GLY A 46 14.16 43.96 19.87
CA GLY A 46 13.83 45.24 20.50
C GLY A 46 12.52 45.86 20.00
N PHE A 47 12.27 45.82 18.68
CA PHE A 47 11.01 46.27 18.08
C PHE A 47 9.79 45.51 18.64
N ILE A 48 9.92 44.20 18.85
CA ILE A 48 8.83 43.39 19.40
C ILE A 48 8.63 43.66 20.90
N ASP A 49 9.72 43.76 21.68
CA ASP A 49 9.68 44.09 23.11
C ASP A 49 9.01 45.47 23.34
N ASP A 50 9.36 46.47 22.52
CA ASP A 50 8.81 47.84 22.60
C ASP A 50 7.32 47.89 22.29
N ALA A 51 6.82 46.96 21.46
CA ALA A 51 5.39 46.84 21.15
C ALA A 51 4.54 46.30 22.33
N LYS A 52 5.16 45.84 23.43
CA LYS A 52 4.52 45.31 24.66
C LYS A 52 3.48 44.22 24.43
N LYS A 53 3.63 43.42 23.38
CA LYS A 53 2.68 42.34 23.02
C LYS A 53 2.93 41.02 23.79
N ILE A 54 4.04 40.89 24.51
CA ILE A 54 4.51 39.64 25.14
C ILE A 54 4.85 39.92 26.62
N GLU A 55 4.55 38.97 27.51
CA GLU A 55 4.75 39.10 28.97
C GLU A 55 6.22 38.97 29.40
N GLU A 56 7.02 38.19 28.66
CA GLU A 56 8.45 38.01 28.87
C GLU A 56 9.27 38.67 27.77
N LYS A 57 10.47 39.18 28.12
CA LYS A 57 11.39 39.81 27.18
C LYS A 57 11.97 38.77 26.21
N ILE A 58 12.07 39.11 24.92
CA ILE A 58 12.65 38.21 23.92
C ILE A 58 14.16 38.07 24.12
N GLU A 59 14.61 36.82 24.20
CA GLU A 59 16.00 36.43 24.18
C GLU A 59 16.30 35.50 23.00
N LEU A 60 17.29 35.87 22.20
CA LEU A 60 17.73 35.12 21.02
C LEU A 60 19.09 34.44 21.25
N ARG A 61 19.18 33.18 20.83
CA ARG A 61 20.39 32.36 20.92
C ARG A 61 20.67 31.65 19.60
N PHE A 62 21.92 31.64 19.13
CA PHE A 62 22.34 30.66 18.13
C PHE A 62 22.60 29.32 18.82
N ALA A 63 22.05 28.23 18.29
CA ALA A 63 22.01 26.95 18.97
C ALA A 63 22.79 25.85 18.23
N GLY A 64 23.36 24.93 19.01
CA GLY A 64 23.81 23.62 18.55
C GLY A 64 24.92 23.61 17.51
N GLY A 65 24.60 23.15 16.30
CA GLY A 65 25.59 22.78 15.28
C GLY A 65 26.49 23.94 14.86
N TRP A 66 25.93 25.14 14.72
CA TRP A 66 26.69 26.34 14.38
C TRP A 66 27.73 26.68 15.46
N VAL A 67 27.35 26.66 16.74
CA VAL A 67 28.25 27.00 17.86
C VAL A 67 29.43 26.02 17.91
N ARG A 68 29.14 24.72 17.78
CA ARG A 68 30.16 23.67 17.72
C ARG A 68 31.12 23.86 16.55
N ASP A 69 30.57 24.03 15.34
CA ASP A 69 31.36 24.13 14.12
C ASP A 69 32.25 25.40 14.16
N LYS A 70 31.72 26.50 14.71
CA LYS A 70 32.48 27.74 14.93
C LYS A 70 33.65 27.56 15.90
N LEU A 71 33.45 26.82 17.01
CA LEU A 71 34.51 26.48 17.96
C LEU A 71 35.59 25.56 17.38
N LEU A 72 35.25 24.79 16.35
CA LEU A 72 36.15 23.88 15.64
C LEU A 72 36.77 24.49 14.37
N ASP A 73 36.52 25.77 14.11
CA ASP A 73 36.94 26.47 12.89
C ASP A 73 36.42 25.80 11.59
N ILE A 74 35.22 25.21 11.67
CA ILE A 74 34.51 24.61 10.55
C ILE A 74 33.48 25.63 10.04
N PRO A 75 33.48 25.96 8.73
CA PRO A 75 32.50 26.89 8.18
C PRO A 75 31.08 26.30 8.25
N SER A 76 30.13 27.07 8.79
CA SER A 76 28.70 26.73 8.80
C SER A 76 27.88 27.86 8.20
N HIS A 77 26.99 27.51 7.28
CA HIS A 77 26.02 28.43 6.68
C HIS A 77 24.59 28.26 7.22
N ASP A 78 24.39 27.21 8.02
CA ASP A 78 23.11 26.82 8.62
C ASP A 78 23.09 27.26 10.09
N ILE A 79 22.11 28.09 10.47
CA ILE A 79 22.02 28.73 11.79
C ILE A 79 20.64 28.52 12.40
N ASP A 80 20.59 27.69 13.45
CA ASP A 80 19.42 27.56 14.31
C ASP A 80 19.35 28.72 15.32
N THR A 81 18.33 29.56 15.22
CA THR A 81 18.05 30.67 16.15
C THR A 81 16.93 30.27 17.11
N ALA A 82 17.30 30.01 18.37
CA ALA A 82 16.38 29.66 19.45
C ALA A 82 15.77 30.89 20.14
N ILE A 83 14.46 30.85 20.36
CA ILE A 83 13.63 31.94 20.92
C ILE A 83 12.90 31.44 22.17
N ASN A 84 12.88 32.24 23.24
CA ASN A 84 12.26 31.88 24.53
C ASN A 84 10.74 32.05 24.59
N ALA A 85 10.21 33.18 24.11
CA ALA A 85 8.87 33.64 24.47
C ALA A 85 7.83 33.60 23.33
N MET A 86 8.22 33.19 22.12
CA MET A 86 7.30 33.15 20.96
C MET A 86 7.67 32.05 19.96
N THR A 87 6.77 31.77 19.01
CA THR A 87 7.03 30.80 17.95
C THR A 87 7.97 31.38 16.87
N GLY A 88 8.70 30.51 16.17
CA GLY A 88 9.57 30.92 15.06
C GLY A 88 8.79 31.53 13.89
N GLU A 89 7.53 31.12 13.70
CA GLU A 89 6.62 31.69 12.70
C GLU A 89 6.25 33.13 13.03
N ASP A 90 5.81 33.38 14.27
CA ASP A 90 5.46 34.73 14.72
C ASP A 90 6.66 35.68 14.65
N PHE A 91 7.86 35.20 15.03
CA PHE A 91 9.07 35.99 14.92
C PHE A 91 9.40 36.34 13.46
N CYS A 92 9.21 35.40 12.52
CA CYS A 92 9.39 35.65 11.10
C CYS A 92 8.43 36.71 10.55
N LEU A 93 7.18 36.73 11.00
CA LEU A 93 6.19 37.76 10.62
C LEU A 93 6.60 39.14 11.14
N GLN A 94 7.07 39.22 12.39
CA GLN A 94 7.56 40.47 12.96
C GLN A 94 8.85 40.95 12.30
N LEU A 95 9.74 40.03 11.89
CA LEU A 95 10.91 40.34 11.09
C LEU A 95 10.53 40.90 9.70
N GLN A 96 9.46 40.38 9.08
CA GLN A 96 8.93 40.96 7.83
C GLN A 96 8.43 42.38 8.06
N GLU A 97 7.62 42.58 9.11
CA GLU A 97 7.04 43.87 9.48
C GLU A 97 8.15 44.91 9.74
N TYR A 98 9.17 44.56 10.53
CA TYR A 98 10.32 45.43 10.79
C TYR A 98 11.06 45.86 9.50
N CYS A 99 11.17 44.94 8.53
CA CYS A 99 11.81 45.18 7.23
C CYS A 99 10.91 45.92 6.22
N THR A 100 9.66 46.27 6.54
CA THR A 100 8.81 47.09 5.66
C THR A 100 9.15 48.58 5.73
N ASP A 101 9.75 49.05 6.83
CA ASP A 101 10.19 50.46 6.97
C ASP A 101 11.51 50.68 6.19
N PRO A 102 11.52 51.58 5.18
CA PRO A 102 12.72 51.90 4.41
C PRO A 102 13.92 52.35 5.28
N LYS A 103 13.67 53.00 6.42
CA LYS A 103 14.73 53.44 7.33
C LYS A 103 15.46 52.27 7.98
N ASN A 104 14.76 51.17 8.26
CA ASN A 104 15.35 49.96 8.84
C ASN A 104 16.18 49.19 7.80
N LEU A 105 15.74 49.18 6.54
CA LEU A 105 16.49 48.58 5.43
C LEU A 105 17.83 49.30 5.20
N GLU A 106 17.83 50.63 5.21
CA GLU A 106 19.05 51.45 5.10
C GLU A 106 19.99 51.24 6.31
N LYS A 107 19.43 51.18 7.54
CA LYS A 107 20.19 50.97 8.80
C LYS A 107 21.02 49.68 8.80
N HIS A 108 20.55 48.63 8.14
CA HIS A 108 21.22 47.32 8.04
C HIS A 108 21.89 47.08 6.67
N SER A 109 21.80 48.05 5.76
CA SER A 109 22.30 47.97 4.38
C SER A 109 21.78 46.71 3.65
N LEU A 110 20.47 46.47 3.73
CA LEU A 110 19.81 45.29 3.17
C LEU A 110 19.36 45.56 1.73
N GLY A 111 19.81 44.75 0.78
CA GLY A 111 19.31 44.74 -0.60
C GLY A 111 18.19 43.72 -0.84
N PRO A 112 17.53 43.73 -2.01
CA PRO A 112 16.48 42.76 -2.37
C PRO A 112 16.95 41.29 -2.38
N GLU A 113 18.25 41.06 -2.60
CA GLU A 113 18.86 39.72 -2.64
C GLU A 113 19.29 39.20 -1.26
N ASP A 114 19.39 40.08 -0.25
CA ASP A 114 19.82 39.73 1.12
C ASP A 114 18.68 39.15 1.98
N LEU A 115 17.44 39.40 1.59
CA LEU A 115 16.21 38.87 2.19
C LEU A 115 15.58 37.92 1.17
N GLY A 116 15.92 36.63 1.23
CA GLY A 116 15.33 35.61 0.35
C GLY A 116 13.80 35.51 0.49
N SER A 117 13.13 34.91 -0.51
CA SER A 117 11.68 34.69 -0.48
C SER A 117 11.28 33.89 0.76
N ILE A 118 10.42 34.49 1.58
CA ILE A 118 10.06 33.93 2.88
C ILE A 118 9.01 32.84 2.64
N HIS A 119 9.44 31.59 2.70
CA HIS A 119 8.56 30.43 2.56
C HIS A 119 8.17 29.93 3.96
N ILE A 120 6.89 30.06 4.31
CA ILE A 120 6.33 29.37 5.47
C ILE A 120 6.17 27.90 5.07
N ILE A 121 7.02 27.02 5.60
CA ILE A 121 6.85 25.58 5.42
C ILE A 121 5.79 25.13 6.44
N ALA A 122 4.56 24.96 5.98
CA ALA A 122 3.49 24.39 6.80
C ALA A 122 3.93 23.01 7.35
N ALA A 123 3.63 22.76 8.63
CA ALA A 123 4.02 21.57 9.38
C ALA A 123 3.89 20.28 8.55
N ASN A 124 5.03 19.66 8.19
CA ASN A 124 5.05 18.48 7.33
C ASN A 124 4.88 17.20 8.19
N PRO A 125 3.78 16.43 8.00
CA PRO A 125 3.39 15.29 8.85
C PRO A 125 4.42 14.17 9.03
N GLU A 126 5.39 14.03 8.11
CA GLU A 126 6.35 12.92 8.11
C GLU A 126 7.74 13.29 8.65
N LYS A 127 8.06 14.58 8.81
CA LYS A 127 9.39 15.01 9.28
C LYS A 127 9.40 15.63 10.68
N SER A 128 8.32 16.28 11.11
CA SER A 128 8.11 16.73 12.50
C SER A 128 6.71 17.35 12.61
N LYS A 129 5.78 16.68 13.31
CA LYS A 129 4.39 17.16 13.44
C LYS A 129 4.17 18.35 14.40
N HIS A 130 5.23 18.91 15.01
CA HIS A 130 5.10 19.96 16.05
C HIS A 130 6.15 21.07 16.00
N LEU A 131 6.82 21.30 14.86
CA LEU A 131 7.74 22.43 14.71
C LEU A 131 7.33 23.22 13.46
N ALA A 132 6.81 24.43 13.68
CA ALA A 132 6.84 25.46 12.65
C ALA A 132 8.29 25.97 12.60
N THR A 133 9.13 25.35 11.78
CA THR A 133 10.43 25.91 11.42
C THR A 133 10.24 26.80 10.20
N ALA A 134 10.46 28.10 10.38
CA ALA A 134 10.54 29.03 9.26
C ALA A 134 12.01 29.15 8.84
N THR A 135 12.35 28.53 7.70
CA THR A 135 13.68 28.65 7.10
C THR A 135 13.74 29.87 6.20
N LYS A 136 14.68 30.79 6.46
CA LYS A 136 14.86 32.01 5.67
C LYS A 136 16.32 32.20 5.31
N ARG A 137 16.60 32.47 4.03
CA ARG A 137 17.94 32.91 3.61
C ARG A 137 18.10 34.39 3.94
N ILE A 138 18.91 34.72 4.95
CA ILE A 138 19.16 36.09 5.43
C ILE A 138 20.66 36.36 5.36
N LEU A 139 21.05 37.42 4.63
CA LEU A 139 22.45 37.84 4.48
C LEU A 139 23.38 36.71 4.02
N GLY A 140 22.86 35.80 3.19
CA GLY A 140 23.60 34.64 2.68
C GLY A 140 23.64 33.40 3.59
N PHE A 141 23.05 33.45 4.79
CA PHE A 141 22.90 32.31 5.71
C PHE A 141 21.51 31.70 5.61
N ASP A 142 21.42 30.38 5.75
CA ASP A 142 20.15 29.68 5.95
C ASP A 142 19.85 29.72 7.47
N VAL A 143 18.83 30.48 7.86
CA VAL A 143 18.48 30.74 9.26
C VAL A 143 17.14 30.11 9.59
N ASP A 144 17.14 29.21 10.57
CA ASP A 144 15.97 28.51 11.08
C ASP A 144 15.57 29.08 12.44
N PHE A 145 14.33 29.55 12.57
CA PHE A 145 13.80 30.03 13.85
C PHE A 145 13.09 28.90 14.59
N VAL A 146 13.55 28.58 15.80
CA VAL A 146 13.04 27.49 16.64
C VAL A 146 12.68 28.01 18.03
N ASN A 147 11.64 27.44 18.65
CA ASN A 147 11.30 27.74 20.03
C ASN A 147 12.09 26.86 21.00
N LEU A 148 12.49 27.42 22.14
CA LEU A 148 13.00 26.64 23.26
C LEU A 148 11.89 25.76 23.80
N ARG A 149 12.20 24.48 24.00
CA ARG A 149 11.17 23.50 24.33
C ARG A 149 11.64 22.43 25.29
N LYS A 150 10.68 21.98 26.10
CA LYS A 150 10.77 20.82 26.96
C LYS A 150 10.04 19.65 26.30
N GLU A 151 10.67 18.48 26.33
CA GLU A 151 10.10 17.25 25.77
C GLU A 151 9.84 16.25 26.89
N THR A 152 8.60 15.77 26.98
CA THR A 152 8.24 14.67 27.89
C THR A 152 7.92 13.43 27.09
N TYR A 153 8.64 12.33 27.35
CA TYR A 153 8.48 11.05 26.67
C TYR A 153 7.56 10.14 27.48
N SER A 154 6.56 9.53 26.84
CA SER A 154 5.75 8.46 27.45
C SER A 154 6.19 7.10 26.94
N VAL A 155 6.06 6.06 27.77
CA VAL A 155 6.54 4.71 27.49
C VAL A 155 5.94 4.14 26.18
N ASP A 156 4.69 4.52 25.85
CA ASP A 156 3.92 4.00 24.73
C ASP A 156 3.85 4.93 23.49
N SER A 157 4.38 6.16 23.57
CA SER A 157 4.32 7.13 22.45
C SER A 157 5.65 7.27 21.74
N ARG A 158 5.60 7.26 20.40
CA ARG A 158 6.73 7.57 19.51
C ARG A 158 7.06 9.07 19.43
N HIS A 159 6.15 9.93 19.92
CA HIS A 159 6.31 11.39 19.87
C HIS A 159 6.31 11.96 21.30
N PRO A 160 7.31 12.79 21.65
CA PRO A 160 7.28 13.49 22.92
C PRO A 160 6.20 14.58 22.92
N GLN A 161 5.63 14.86 24.08
CA GLN A 161 4.84 16.07 24.30
C GLN A 161 5.80 17.26 24.40
N VAL A 162 5.51 18.32 23.64
CA VAL A 162 6.38 19.49 23.50
C VAL A 162 5.71 20.69 24.17
N GLU A 163 6.40 21.30 25.14
CA GLU A 163 5.99 22.51 25.84
C GLU A 163 7.08 23.59 25.71
N PHE A 164 6.73 24.87 25.91
CA PHE A 164 7.75 25.91 26.02
C PHE A 164 8.66 25.62 27.21
N GLY A 165 9.97 25.69 26.98
CA GLY A 165 10.98 25.33 27.96
C GLY A 165 12.09 26.36 28.07
N THR A 166 12.91 26.22 29.11
CA THR A 166 14.10 27.05 29.31
C THR A 166 15.26 26.61 28.40
N ALA A 167 16.30 27.45 28.25
CA ALA A 167 17.50 27.09 27.49
C ALA A 167 18.20 25.84 28.07
N GLU A 168 18.16 25.67 29.40
CA GLU A 168 18.69 24.49 30.08
C GLU A 168 17.87 23.22 29.74
N GLU A 169 16.54 23.29 29.80
CA GLU A 169 15.67 22.16 29.43
C GLU A 169 15.81 21.79 27.95
N ASP A 170 16.01 22.79 27.07
CA ASP A 170 16.30 22.56 25.65
C ASP A 170 17.70 21.94 25.45
N ALA A 171 18.69 22.32 26.26
CA ALA A 171 20.04 21.74 26.22
C ALA A 171 20.01 20.25 26.58
N LEU A 172 19.30 19.91 27.67
CA LEU A 172 19.26 18.56 28.23
C LEU A 172 18.56 17.54 27.31
N ARG A 173 17.58 17.98 26.52
CA ARG A 173 16.90 17.10 25.55
C ARG A 173 17.69 16.84 24.27
N ARG A 174 18.86 17.46 24.05
CA ARG A 174 19.64 17.28 22.80
C ARG A 174 20.41 15.96 22.78
N ASP A 175 20.94 15.63 21.61
CA ASP A 175 21.61 14.36 21.35
C ASP A 175 22.99 14.25 21.99
N ALA A 176 23.80 15.29 21.91
CA ALA A 176 25.16 15.36 22.44
C ALA A 176 25.43 16.67 23.15
N THR A 177 26.28 16.64 24.18
CA THR A 177 26.76 17.83 24.92
C THR A 177 27.39 18.88 24.00
N ILE A 178 28.15 18.43 23.00
CA ILE A 178 28.77 19.32 22.00
C ILE A 178 27.74 20.03 21.10
N ASN A 179 26.49 19.53 21.03
CA ASN A 179 25.39 20.13 20.27
C ASN A 179 24.36 20.83 21.17
N SER A 180 24.58 20.86 22.48
CA SER A 180 23.72 21.53 23.46
C SER A 180 24.26 22.89 23.90
N LEU A 181 25.21 23.44 23.15
CA LEU A 181 25.78 24.77 23.35
C LEU A 181 24.88 25.85 22.73
N PHE A 182 24.78 26.97 23.42
CA PHE A 182 24.12 28.18 22.92
C PHE A 182 25.09 29.35 22.88
N TYR A 183 24.91 30.24 21.91
CA TYR A 183 25.58 31.53 21.87
C TYR A 183 24.52 32.62 21.99
N ASN A 184 24.53 33.33 23.12
CA ASN A 184 23.53 34.34 23.43
C ASN A 184 23.84 35.64 22.68
N LEU A 185 22.92 36.05 21.81
CA LEU A 185 23.11 37.22 20.95
C LEU A 185 23.16 38.53 21.75
N HIS A 186 22.50 38.59 22.91
CA HIS A 186 22.44 39.78 23.74
C HIS A 186 23.72 39.97 24.55
N THR A 187 24.29 38.89 25.10
CA THR A 187 25.45 38.94 25.99
C THR A 187 26.79 38.69 25.29
N ASP A 188 26.78 38.18 24.06
CA ASP A 188 28.01 37.82 23.31
C ASP A 188 28.81 36.71 23.99
N GLN A 189 28.12 35.78 24.65
CA GLN A 189 28.71 34.71 25.45
C GLN A 189 28.15 33.35 25.06
N ILE A 190 29.00 32.33 25.19
CA ILE A 190 28.58 30.94 25.07
C ILE A 190 27.99 30.50 26.41
N GLU A 191 26.80 29.91 26.34
CA GLU A 191 26.10 29.28 27.45
C GLU A 191 26.24 27.76 27.30
N ASP A 192 26.89 27.14 28.29
CA ASP A 192 27.08 25.69 28.38
C ASP A 192 26.45 25.15 29.67
N PHE A 193 25.37 24.41 29.51
CA PHE A 193 24.62 23.78 30.61
C PHE A 193 25.02 22.33 30.84
N CYS A 194 25.73 21.70 29.90
CA CYS A 194 25.96 20.25 29.88
C CYS A 194 27.43 19.83 29.81
N GLY A 195 28.37 20.79 29.78
CA GLY A 195 29.80 20.53 29.70
C GLY A 195 30.29 20.24 28.27
N GLY A 196 29.61 20.78 27.25
CA GLY A 196 29.99 20.62 25.84
C GLY A 196 31.34 21.24 25.49
N LEU A 197 31.76 22.32 26.16
CA LEU A 197 33.07 22.97 25.91
C LEU A 197 34.23 22.06 26.33
N GLU A 198 34.12 21.42 27.50
CA GLU A 198 35.09 20.44 27.99
C GLU A 198 35.19 19.23 27.05
N ASP A 199 34.03 18.75 26.56
CA ASP A 199 33.96 17.61 25.64
C ASP A 199 34.55 17.94 24.26
N ILE A 200 34.38 19.16 23.75
CA ILE A 200 35.04 19.63 22.51
C ILE A 200 36.56 19.64 22.68
N GLN A 201 37.08 20.18 23.79
CA GLN A 201 38.52 20.20 24.07
C GLN A 201 39.09 18.78 24.21
N ALA A 202 38.34 17.88 24.84
CA ALA A 202 38.72 16.48 25.01
C ALA A 202 38.47 15.60 23.76
N LYS A 203 37.92 16.17 22.67
CA LYS A 203 37.47 15.45 21.46
C LYS A 203 36.57 14.25 21.78
N ARG A 204 35.60 14.48 22.65
CA ARG A 204 34.71 13.48 23.23
C ARG A 204 33.25 13.75 22.85
N ILE A 205 32.47 12.69 22.66
CA ILE A 205 31.02 12.75 22.44
C ILE A 205 30.31 12.08 23.62
N ARG A 206 29.44 12.81 24.29
CA ARG A 206 28.68 12.37 25.47
C ARG A 206 27.24 12.86 25.39
N THR A 207 26.29 12.14 25.97
CA THR A 207 24.89 12.59 26.09
C THR A 207 24.70 13.59 27.24
N PRO A 208 23.83 14.60 27.13
CA PRO A 208 23.54 15.53 28.23
C PRO A 208 22.90 14.86 29.46
N LEU A 209 21.99 13.91 29.20
CA LEU A 209 21.32 13.11 30.22
C LEU A 209 21.91 11.71 30.30
N GLU A 210 21.40 10.90 31.24
CA GLU A 210 21.77 9.50 31.41
C GLU A 210 21.62 8.75 30.07
N PRO A 211 22.68 8.09 29.56
CA PRO A 211 22.69 7.58 28.19
C PRO A 211 21.65 6.48 27.92
N LEU A 212 21.40 5.57 28.87
CA LEU A 212 20.42 4.49 28.66
C LEU A 212 19.01 5.05 28.47
N THR A 213 18.61 6.00 29.32
CA THR A 213 17.33 6.71 29.22
C THR A 213 17.26 7.48 27.89
N THR A 214 18.33 8.21 27.55
CA THR A 214 18.43 8.99 26.32
C THR A 214 18.22 8.14 25.06
N PHE A 215 18.84 6.96 25.01
CA PHE A 215 18.71 6.05 23.86
C PHE A 215 17.41 5.25 23.88
N THR A 216 16.81 5.00 25.04
CA THR A 216 15.49 4.35 25.12
C THR A 216 14.37 5.30 24.69
N ASP A 217 14.49 6.59 25.01
CA ASP A 217 13.54 7.64 24.63
C ASP A 217 13.61 7.97 23.14
N ASP A 218 14.81 8.23 22.61
CA ASP A 218 15.06 8.42 21.17
C ASP A 218 16.27 7.61 20.68
N PRO A 219 16.05 6.36 20.24
CA PRO A 219 17.10 5.47 19.77
C PRO A 219 17.89 5.99 18.57
N LEU A 220 17.33 6.90 17.77
CA LEU A 220 18.04 7.46 16.61
C LEU A 220 19.30 8.21 17.04
N ARG A 221 19.36 8.69 18.30
CA ARG A 221 20.54 9.35 18.86
C ARG A 221 21.79 8.48 18.78
N VAL A 222 21.68 7.15 18.90
CA VAL A 222 22.82 6.24 18.73
C VAL A 222 23.48 6.43 17.36
N LEU A 223 22.69 6.41 16.28
CA LEU A 223 23.19 6.60 14.91
C LEU A 223 23.71 8.02 14.68
N ARG A 224 23.11 9.02 15.33
CA ARG A 224 23.59 10.41 15.28
C ARG A 224 24.94 10.58 15.98
N LEU A 225 25.15 9.95 17.15
CA LEU A 225 26.43 9.98 17.85
C LEU A 225 27.53 9.30 17.04
N ILE A 226 27.23 8.15 16.42
CA ILE A 226 28.15 7.49 15.48
C ILE A 226 28.50 8.41 14.31
N ARG A 227 27.50 9.08 13.73
CA ARG A 227 27.72 10.07 12.66
C ARG A 227 28.58 11.25 13.11
N PHE A 228 28.40 11.76 14.34
CA PHE A 228 29.25 12.84 14.84
C PHE A 228 30.67 12.36 15.09
N ALA A 229 30.85 11.14 15.62
CA ALA A 229 32.16 10.53 15.84
C ALA A 229 32.91 10.36 14.51
N SER A 230 32.23 9.90 13.47
CA SER A 230 32.82 9.73 12.14
C SER A 230 33.07 11.07 11.42
N ARG A 231 32.17 12.06 11.56
CA ARG A 231 32.33 13.39 10.92
C ARG A 231 33.44 14.21 11.56
N LEU A 232 33.54 14.21 12.89
CA LEU A 232 34.45 15.09 13.65
C LEU A 232 35.78 14.39 14.03
N GLY A 233 35.86 13.07 13.88
CA GLY A 233 37.00 12.28 14.36
C GLY A 233 37.10 12.22 15.89
N PHE A 234 35.97 12.39 16.59
CA PHE A 234 35.89 12.36 18.05
C PHE A 234 35.60 10.93 18.54
N LYS A 235 35.90 10.66 19.81
CA LYS A 235 35.59 9.38 20.45
C LYS A 235 34.31 9.48 21.28
N ILE A 236 33.48 8.45 21.24
CA ILE A 236 32.31 8.34 22.12
C ILE A 236 32.83 8.01 23.53
N ASP A 237 32.31 8.72 24.54
CA ASP A 237 32.67 8.48 25.93
C ASP A 237 32.31 7.03 26.34
N PRO A 238 33.16 6.30 27.07
CA PRO A 238 32.87 4.92 27.46
C PRO A 238 31.55 4.74 28.22
N GLU A 239 31.17 5.69 29.09
CA GLU A 239 29.91 5.62 29.83
C GLU A 239 28.70 5.83 28.89
N THR A 240 28.88 6.59 27.81
CA THR A 240 27.87 6.78 26.76
C THR A 240 27.83 5.61 25.78
N GLU A 241 28.96 4.95 25.56
CA GLU A 241 29.09 3.86 24.60
C GLU A 241 28.50 2.53 25.12
N VAL A 242 28.69 2.21 26.40
CA VAL A 242 28.20 0.93 26.99
C VAL A 242 26.68 0.76 26.79
N PRO A 243 25.82 1.74 27.10
CA PRO A 243 24.38 1.61 26.89
C PRO A 243 23.94 1.47 25.42
N MET A 244 24.79 1.82 24.44
CA MET A 244 24.46 1.60 23.02
C MET A 244 24.36 0.12 22.67
N THR A 245 25.05 -0.75 23.42
CA THR A 245 25.04 -2.20 23.24
C THR A 245 23.92 -2.90 24.01
N ASP A 246 23.12 -2.14 24.77
CA ASP A 246 22.04 -2.71 25.59
C ASP A 246 20.91 -3.27 24.68
N PRO A 247 20.41 -4.48 24.97
CA PRO A 247 19.29 -5.06 24.23
C PRO A 247 18.03 -4.18 24.20
N ALA A 248 17.75 -3.42 25.27
CA ALA A 248 16.60 -2.51 25.33
C ALA A 248 16.70 -1.37 24.32
N VAL A 249 17.90 -0.82 24.13
CA VAL A 249 18.18 0.23 23.12
C VAL A 249 18.05 -0.35 21.72
N SER A 250 18.56 -1.56 21.51
CA SER A 250 18.49 -2.26 20.24
C SER A 250 17.05 -2.56 19.81
N GLU A 251 16.22 -3.02 20.75
CA GLU A 251 14.79 -3.27 20.51
C GLU A 251 14.03 -1.95 20.29
N ALA A 252 14.37 -0.89 21.05
CA ALA A 252 13.80 0.43 20.84
C ALA A 252 14.14 0.99 19.45
N LEU A 253 15.38 0.81 18.96
CA LEU A 253 15.79 1.22 17.60
C LEU A 253 14.96 0.50 16.52
N LYS A 254 14.58 -0.76 16.77
CA LYS A 254 13.76 -1.56 15.86
C LYS A 254 12.30 -1.11 15.85
N ILE A 255 11.71 -0.85 17.01
CA ILE A 255 10.28 -0.52 17.16
C ILE A 255 9.99 0.97 16.93
N LYS A 256 10.77 1.86 17.55
CA LYS A 256 10.43 3.29 17.65
C LYS A 256 10.88 4.12 16.45
N ILE A 257 11.82 3.65 15.62
CA ILE A 257 12.41 4.44 14.53
C ILE A 257 12.11 3.83 13.16
N SER A 258 11.58 4.66 12.26
CA SER A 258 11.29 4.27 10.88
C SER A 258 12.56 4.19 10.05
N ARG A 259 12.55 3.33 9.04
CA ARG A 259 13.72 3.03 8.22
C ARG A 259 14.19 4.21 7.39
N GLU A 260 13.29 5.13 7.04
CA GLU A 260 13.63 6.37 6.33
C GLU A 260 14.57 7.24 7.19
N ARG A 261 14.31 7.34 8.50
CA ARG A 261 15.17 8.12 9.41
C ARG A 261 16.53 7.45 9.63
N VAL A 262 16.55 6.12 9.73
CA VAL A 262 17.80 5.33 9.76
C VAL A 262 18.60 5.57 8.48
N GLY A 263 17.95 5.47 7.32
CA GLY A 263 18.55 5.70 6.01
C GLY A 263 19.19 7.07 5.86
N VAL A 264 18.51 8.13 6.31
CA VAL A 264 19.06 9.49 6.29
C VAL A 264 20.33 9.62 7.13
N GLU A 265 20.38 9.03 8.33
CA GLU A 265 21.58 9.09 9.17
C GLU A 265 22.72 8.24 8.58
N VAL A 266 22.42 7.04 8.03
CA VAL A 266 23.39 6.18 7.34
C VAL A 266 23.97 6.87 6.10
N GLU A 267 23.12 7.49 5.28
CA GLU A 267 23.57 8.25 4.11
C GLU A 267 24.52 9.38 4.50
N LYS A 268 24.17 10.15 5.54
CA LYS A 268 25.01 11.26 6.02
C LYS A 268 26.35 10.79 6.58
N MET A 269 26.41 9.66 7.29
CA MET A 269 27.68 9.15 7.83
C MET A 269 28.57 8.52 6.75
N LEU A 270 27.99 7.88 5.71
CA LEU A 270 28.75 7.27 4.61
C LEU A 270 29.20 8.28 3.54
N LYS A 271 28.52 9.43 3.43
CA LYS A 271 29.01 10.59 2.65
C LYS A 271 29.96 11.49 3.45
N GLY A 272 30.14 11.21 4.74
CA GLY A 272 30.97 12.00 5.64
C GLY A 272 32.47 11.85 5.38
N GLN A 273 33.28 12.53 6.21
CA GLN A 273 34.74 12.52 6.08
C GLN A 273 35.37 11.15 6.36
N ASN A 274 34.84 10.39 7.32
CA ASN A 274 35.38 9.08 7.71
C ASN A 274 34.30 7.97 7.76
N PRO A 275 33.85 7.45 6.60
CA PRO A 275 32.88 6.36 6.54
C PRO A 275 33.38 5.05 7.18
N LEU A 276 34.69 4.80 7.14
CA LEU A 276 35.33 3.64 7.76
C LEU A 276 35.03 3.61 9.27
N ASN A 277 35.28 4.71 9.98
CA ASN A 277 35.00 4.79 11.41
C ASN A 277 33.50 4.56 11.72
N ALA A 278 32.60 5.01 10.85
CA ALA A 278 31.17 4.77 11.01
C ALA A 278 30.83 3.26 10.95
N LEU A 279 31.36 2.54 9.96
CA LEU A 279 31.14 1.09 9.84
C LEU A 279 31.82 0.32 10.98
N GLN A 280 33.04 0.70 11.38
CA GLN A 280 33.74 0.11 12.53
C GLN A 280 32.96 0.28 13.83
N LEU A 281 32.34 1.44 14.07
CA LEU A 281 31.49 1.66 15.23
C LEU A 281 30.21 0.82 15.17
N ILE A 282 29.57 0.70 14.01
CA ILE A 282 28.39 -0.17 13.83
C ILE A 282 28.74 -1.64 14.09
N ASP A 283 29.89 -2.09 13.60
CA ASP A 283 30.39 -3.47 13.76
C ASP A 283 30.70 -3.76 15.24
N ARG A 284 31.55 -2.93 15.85
CA ARG A 284 32.01 -3.08 17.23
C ARG A 284 30.88 -3.03 18.26
N LEU A 285 29.85 -2.21 18.01
CA LEU A 285 28.68 -2.07 18.88
C LEU A 285 27.59 -3.12 18.60
N GLY A 286 27.79 -4.03 17.63
CA GLY A 286 26.80 -5.06 17.30
C GLY A 286 25.52 -4.51 16.66
N LEU A 287 25.57 -3.32 16.06
CA LEU A 287 24.40 -2.61 15.54
C LEU A 287 24.00 -3.02 14.12
N TYR A 288 24.81 -3.86 13.46
CA TYR A 288 24.61 -4.24 12.06
C TYR A 288 23.20 -4.75 11.75
N GLN A 289 22.68 -5.68 12.57
CA GLN A 289 21.35 -6.29 12.36
C GLN A 289 20.18 -5.34 12.62
N PHE A 290 20.44 -4.16 13.18
CA PHE A 290 19.41 -3.15 13.44
C PHE A 290 19.43 -2.03 12.40
N VAL A 291 20.60 -1.79 11.78
CA VAL A 291 20.79 -0.79 10.72
C VAL A 291 20.52 -1.40 9.34
N PHE A 292 21.13 -2.56 9.06
CA PHE A 292 21.09 -3.25 7.77
C PHE A 292 20.22 -4.50 7.87
N THR A 293 18.92 -4.30 8.12
CA THR A 293 17.91 -5.37 8.13
C THR A 293 16.64 -4.96 7.38
N ASP A 294 15.90 -5.92 6.83
CA ASP A 294 14.62 -5.66 6.18
C ASP A 294 13.46 -5.86 7.19
N PRO A 295 12.73 -4.83 7.63
CA PRO A 295 11.64 -5.01 8.60
C PRO A 295 10.38 -5.66 8.00
N THR A 296 10.32 -5.90 6.69
CA THR A 296 9.11 -6.37 5.99
C THR A 296 8.97 -7.89 5.97
N LEU A 297 10.04 -8.64 6.25
CA LEU A 297 10.05 -10.10 6.27
C LEU A 297 10.08 -10.61 7.71
N GLN A 298 9.22 -11.58 8.03
CA GLN A 298 9.08 -12.12 9.39
C GLN A 298 10.25 -13.02 9.81
N GLU A 299 10.92 -13.67 8.85
CA GLU A 299 12.07 -14.54 9.07
C GLU A 299 13.16 -14.21 8.05
N ILE A 300 14.15 -13.41 8.46
CA ILE A 300 15.30 -13.08 7.61
C ILE A 300 16.52 -13.87 8.11
N PRO A 301 17.29 -14.50 7.22
CA PRO A 301 18.58 -15.07 7.58
C PRO A 301 19.51 -13.99 8.14
N VAL A 302 20.18 -14.27 9.26
CA VAL A 302 21.14 -13.33 9.86
C VAL A 302 22.51 -13.55 9.19
N PRO A 303 23.09 -12.56 8.50
CA PRO A 303 24.43 -12.71 7.92
C PRO A 303 25.48 -12.74 9.03
N SER A 304 26.55 -13.50 8.80
CA SER A 304 27.72 -13.46 9.67
C SER A 304 28.50 -12.16 9.42
N THR A 305 28.72 -11.39 10.47
CA THR A 305 29.52 -10.15 10.44
C THR A 305 30.95 -10.36 10.95
N THR A 306 31.34 -11.57 11.36
CA THR A 306 32.65 -11.88 11.96
C THR A 306 33.82 -11.39 11.11
N ASN A 307 33.71 -11.55 9.79
CA ASN A 307 34.74 -11.18 8.82
C ASN A 307 34.41 -9.87 8.08
N TRP A 308 33.43 -9.09 8.55
CA TRP A 308 33.00 -7.87 7.85
C TRP A 308 34.12 -6.82 7.78
N HIS A 309 34.99 -6.78 8.79
CA HIS A 309 36.14 -5.88 8.83
C HIS A 309 37.09 -5.98 7.65
N PHE A 310 37.32 -7.19 7.14
CA PHE A 310 38.12 -7.36 5.93
C PHE A 310 37.54 -6.62 4.71
N ALA A 311 36.23 -6.40 4.62
CA ALA A 311 35.65 -5.63 3.52
C ALA A 311 35.90 -4.13 3.67
N TYR A 312 35.64 -3.54 4.84
CA TYR A 312 35.85 -2.10 5.01
C TYR A 312 37.33 -1.72 5.07
N ASP A 313 38.19 -2.58 5.60
CA ASP A 313 39.63 -2.40 5.58
C ASP A 313 40.18 -2.53 4.15
N CYS A 314 39.70 -3.52 3.38
CA CYS A 314 40.06 -3.68 1.97
C CYS A 314 39.72 -2.42 1.15
N LEU A 315 38.50 -1.86 1.33
CA LEU A 315 38.11 -0.64 0.63
C LEU A 315 38.99 0.55 1.02
N GLU A 316 39.35 0.70 2.29
CA GLU A 316 40.22 1.80 2.73
C GLU A 316 41.64 1.66 2.19
N VAL A 317 42.20 0.44 2.12
CA VAL A 317 43.51 0.21 1.52
C VAL A 317 43.48 0.49 0.02
N LEU A 318 42.43 0.06 -0.69
CA LEU A 318 42.23 0.38 -2.11
C LEU A 318 42.19 1.90 -2.37
N LYS A 319 41.47 2.63 -1.52
CA LYS A 319 41.37 4.09 -1.57
C LYS A 319 42.67 4.80 -1.17
N SER A 320 43.45 4.23 -0.26
CA SER A 320 44.74 4.81 0.15
C SER A 320 45.80 4.66 -0.94
N ASN A 321 45.68 3.63 -1.79
CA ASN A 321 46.57 3.37 -2.93
C ASN A 321 46.03 3.99 -4.24
N GLU A 322 45.61 5.25 -4.19
CA GLU A 322 45.12 6.00 -5.34
C GLU A 322 46.25 6.46 -6.27
N THR A 323 46.63 5.63 -7.24
CA THR A 323 47.49 6.01 -8.38
C THR A 323 46.72 5.96 -9.71
N PRO A 324 47.16 6.68 -10.76
CA PRO A 324 46.60 6.51 -12.10
C PRO A 324 46.71 5.05 -12.56
N GLY A 325 45.58 4.42 -12.91
CA GLY A 325 45.52 3.01 -13.30
C GLY A 325 45.28 2.02 -12.14
N SER A 326 45.27 2.49 -10.88
CA SER A 326 44.94 1.61 -9.75
C SER A 326 43.50 1.13 -9.80
N ILE A 327 43.25 -0.05 -9.21
CA ILE A 327 41.91 -0.67 -9.10
C ILE A 327 40.86 0.35 -8.65
N TYR A 328 41.14 1.15 -7.61
CA TYR A 328 40.16 2.09 -7.07
C TYR A 328 39.80 3.21 -8.06
N LYS A 329 40.78 3.84 -8.72
CA LYS A 329 40.52 4.89 -9.72
C LYS A 329 39.86 4.34 -10.98
N SER A 330 40.16 3.10 -11.37
CA SER A 330 39.56 2.44 -12.52
C SER A 330 38.08 2.08 -12.29
N LEU A 331 37.71 1.73 -11.05
CA LEU A 331 36.35 1.31 -10.71
C LEU A 331 35.46 2.43 -10.16
N VAL A 332 35.99 3.31 -9.30
CA VAL A 332 35.24 4.35 -8.57
C VAL A 332 35.52 5.74 -9.15
N ARG A 333 34.69 6.17 -10.11
CA ARG A 333 34.96 7.36 -10.95
C ARG A 333 34.18 8.63 -10.58
N SER A 334 33.20 8.58 -9.68
CA SER A 334 32.36 9.73 -9.30
C SER A 334 32.08 9.77 -7.80
N GLU A 335 31.65 10.93 -7.30
CA GLU A 335 31.23 11.08 -5.88
C GLU A 335 30.08 10.14 -5.52
N ASP A 336 29.11 9.97 -6.42
CA ASP A 336 28.05 8.97 -6.29
C ASP A 336 28.61 7.55 -6.15
N ALA A 337 29.65 7.22 -6.93
CA ALA A 337 30.27 5.90 -6.89
C ALA A 337 31.03 5.66 -5.57
N LYS A 338 31.64 6.70 -4.98
CA LYS A 338 32.28 6.62 -3.66
C LYS A 338 31.27 6.27 -2.57
N PHE A 339 30.11 6.93 -2.59
CA PHE A 339 29.03 6.61 -1.66
C PHE A 339 28.51 5.19 -1.86
N ILE A 340 28.27 4.78 -3.11
CA ILE A 340 27.77 3.42 -3.41
C ILE A 340 28.81 2.36 -3.04
N ALA A 341 30.12 2.63 -3.17
CA ALA A 341 31.18 1.73 -2.73
C ALA A 341 31.05 1.39 -1.25
N TRP A 342 30.80 2.38 -0.39
CA TRP A 342 30.57 2.14 1.05
C TRP A 342 29.26 1.41 1.33
N ILE A 343 28.21 1.63 0.53
CA ILE A 343 26.97 0.85 0.61
C ILE A 343 27.20 -0.62 0.23
N LEU A 344 28.00 -0.88 -0.81
CA LEU A 344 28.39 -2.23 -1.21
C LEU A 344 29.18 -2.90 -0.10
N THR A 345 30.16 -2.20 0.50
CA THR A 345 30.90 -2.65 1.69
C THR A 345 29.98 -3.00 2.86
N ALA A 346 28.94 -2.20 3.11
CA ALA A 346 27.95 -2.49 4.13
C ALA A 346 27.08 -3.71 3.79
N ALA A 347 26.84 -3.99 2.50
CA ALA A 347 26.01 -5.11 2.06
C ALA A 347 26.77 -6.45 1.97
N VAL A 348 28.11 -6.46 1.89
CA VAL A 348 28.94 -7.67 1.66
C VAL A 348 28.61 -8.87 2.57
N PRO A 349 28.31 -8.71 3.88
CA PRO A 349 27.96 -9.85 4.73
C PRO A 349 26.77 -10.68 4.20
N TRP A 350 25.89 -10.07 3.40
CA TRP A 350 24.77 -10.74 2.77
C TRP A 350 25.13 -11.58 1.54
N ALA A 351 26.35 -11.49 1.00
CA ALA A 351 26.76 -12.17 -0.22
C ALA A 351 26.78 -13.70 -0.08
N LYS A 352 27.02 -14.21 1.13
CA LYS A 352 27.02 -15.65 1.45
C LYS A 352 25.63 -16.21 1.78
N VAL A 353 24.63 -15.34 1.92
CA VAL A 353 23.27 -15.76 2.24
C VAL A 353 22.60 -16.27 0.96
N PRO A 354 22.06 -17.50 0.94
CA PRO A 354 21.36 -18.03 -0.22
C PRO A 354 20.25 -17.10 -0.68
N LEU A 355 19.97 -17.06 -1.99
CA LEU A 355 18.88 -16.23 -2.52
C LEU A 355 17.53 -16.59 -1.86
N PRO A 356 16.63 -15.61 -1.66
CA PRO A 356 15.29 -15.89 -1.16
C PRO A 356 14.59 -16.90 -2.08
N GLN A 357 13.93 -17.90 -1.50
CA GLN A 357 13.14 -18.86 -2.27
C GLN A 357 11.97 -18.12 -2.94
N SER A 358 11.82 -18.30 -4.26
CA SER A 358 10.72 -17.68 -5.00
C SER A 358 9.41 -18.33 -4.61
N ALA A 359 8.49 -17.57 -4.04
CA ALA A 359 7.12 -18.02 -3.73
C ALA A 359 6.25 -18.24 -4.99
N LYS A 360 6.76 -17.97 -6.21
CA LYS A 360 6.04 -18.13 -7.48
C LYS A 360 6.97 -18.73 -8.56
N PRO A 361 6.60 -19.82 -9.26
CA PRO A 361 7.28 -20.22 -10.48
C PRO A 361 6.81 -19.30 -11.63
N LYS A 362 7.75 -18.66 -12.35
CA LYS A 362 7.55 -17.84 -13.58
C LYS A 362 7.34 -16.32 -13.46
N THR A 363 7.76 -15.63 -12.39
CA THR A 363 7.96 -14.15 -12.43
C THR A 363 9.37 -13.76 -11.98
N LYS A 364 9.82 -12.57 -12.40
CA LYS A 364 11.18 -11.97 -12.25
C LYS A 364 12.00 -12.57 -11.08
N LEU A 365 13.25 -12.97 -11.35
CA LEU A 365 14.16 -13.53 -10.34
C LEU A 365 14.07 -12.77 -9.00
N PRO A 366 13.99 -13.49 -7.86
CA PRO A 366 13.94 -12.85 -6.56
C PRO A 366 15.14 -11.91 -6.38
N LEU A 367 14.94 -10.84 -5.61
CA LEU A 367 16.01 -9.91 -5.31
C LEU A 367 16.95 -10.55 -4.27
N PRO A 368 18.27 -10.39 -4.42
CA PRO A 368 19.22 -10.83 -3.39
C PRO A 368 18.93 -10.16 -2.03
N TYR A 369 19.19 -10.86 -0.92
CA TYR A 369 18.96 -10.30 0.42
C TYR A 369 19.71 -8.99 0.66
N GLY A 370 20.95 -8.87 0.16
CA GLY A 370 21.70 -7.61 0.24
C GLY A 370 20.99 -6.44 -0.46
N THR A 371 20.24 -6.71 -1.53
CA THR A 371 19.39 -5.69 -2.18
C THR A 371 18.17 -5.36 -1.33
N LEU A 372 17.48 -6.38 -0.80
CA LEU A 372 16.29 -6.18 0.05
C LEU A 372 16.61 -5.35 1.29
N VAL A 373 17.75 -5.62 1.92
CA VAL A 373 18.23 -4.91 3.11
C VAL A 373 18.57 -3.46 2.80
N VAL A 374 19.24 -3.19 1.69
CA VAL A 374 19.53 -1.81 1.27
C VAL A 374 18.25 -1.06 0.90
N ARG A 375 17.29 -1.74 0.27
CA ARG A 375 16.02 -1.15 -0.16
C ARG A 375 15.05 -0.90 1.00
N GLU A 376 14.88 -1.85 1.90
CA GLU A 376 13.88 -1.77 2.98
C GLU A 376 14.47 -1.30 4.29
N GLY A 377 15.73 -1.64 4.58
CA GLY A 377 16.41 -1.30 5.83
C GLY A 377 16.88 0.14 5.91
N ILE A 378 17.48 0.65 4.84
CA ILE A 378 17.95 2.04 4.77
C ILE A 378 17.22 2.89 3.72
N LYS A 379 16.16 2.35 3.08
CA LYS A 379 15.33 3.06 2.11
C LYS A 379 16.14 3.73 0.98
N ALA A 380 17.14 3.02 0.48
CA ALA A 380 18.01 3.52 -0.59
C ALA A 380 17.25 3.77 -1.90
N THR A 381 17.79 4.66 -2.74
CA THR A 381 17.19 5.00 -4.04
C THR A 381 17.21 3.81 -5.01
N SER A 382 16.34 3.85 -6.01
CA SER A 382 16.28 2.83 -7.07
C SER A 382 17.62 2.66 -7.80
N LYS A 383 18.34 3.77 -8.04
CA LYS A 383 19.69 3.75 -8.64
C LYS A 383 20.68 2.91 -7.82
N VAL A 384 20.68 3.07 -6.50
CA VAL A 384 21.55 2.28 -5.60
C VAL A 384 21.12 0.82 -5.61
N CYS A 385 19.81 0.55 -5.53
CA CYS A 385 19.27 -0.81 -5.52
C CYS A 385 19.59 -1.58 -6.81
N ASP A 386 19.54 -0.92 -7.97
CA ASP A 386 19.89 -1.53 -9.27
C ASP A 386 21.36 -1.97 -9.27
N VAL A 387 22.28 -1.12 -8.82
CA VAL A 387 23.72 -1.42 -8.74
C VAL A 387 23.98 -2.59 -7.78
N VAL A 388 23.40 -2.57 -6.58
CA VAL A 388 23.52 -3.66 -5.60
C VAL A 388 22.94 -4.96 -6.16
N THR A 389 21.79 -4.91 -6.84
CA THR A 389 21.18 -6.11 -7.45
C THR A 389 22.10 -6.73 -8.51
N GLY A 390 22.62 -5.91 -9.42
CA GLY A 390 23.56 -6.36 -10.45
C GLY A 390 24.82 -6.97 -9.84
N ALA A 391 25.38 -6.31 -8.83
CA ALA A 391 26.60 -6.77 -8.16
C ALA A 391 26.42 -8.16 -7.53
N PHE A 392 25.31 -8.39 -6.82
CA PHE A 392 25.02 -9.69 -6.19
C PHE A 392 24.63 -10.79 -7.20
N ARG A 393 24.13 -10.44 -8.38
CA ARG A 393 23.77 -11.45 -9.41
C ARG A 393 24.96 -11.87 -10.25
N ASN A 394 25.84 -10.93 -10.55
CA ASN A 394 26.93 -11.14 -11.50
C ASN A 394 28.26 -11.49 -10.82
N PHE A 395 28.39 -11.40 -9.48
CA PHE A 395 29.68 -11.62 -8.83
C PHE A 395 30.31 -12.97 -9.19
N VAL A 396 29.53 -14.06 -9.25
CA VAL A 396 30.06 -15.40 -9.60
C VAL A 396 30.62 -15.44 -11.03
N GLU A 397 29.95 -14.78 -11.97
CA GLU A 397 30.40 -14.69 -13.37
C GLU A 397 31.66 -13.82 -13.47
N ILE A 398 31.70 -12.70 -12.74
CA ILE A 398 32.85 -11.78 -12.70
C ILE A 398 34.09 -12.47 -12.10
N THR A 399 33.94 -13.15 -10.95
CA THR A 399 35.05 -13.91 -10.34
C THR A 399 35.50 -15.05 -11.24
N GLY A 400 34.56 -15.74 -11.91
CA GLY A 400 34.87 -16.78 -12.88
C GLY A 400 35.67 -16.28 -14.07
N LEU A 401 35.35 -15.07 -14.58
CA LEU A 401 36.15 -14.44 -15.63
C LEU A 401 37.54 -14.05 -15.13
N ARG A 402 37.66 -13.51 -13.91
CA ARG A 402 38.96 -13.21 -13.29
C ARG A 402 39.84 -14.45 -13.17
N ASP A 403 39.27 -15.56 -12.72
CA ASP A 403 39.97 -16.86 -12.65
C ASP A 403 40.37 -17.37 -14.05
N ALA A 404 39.51 -17.21 -15.06
CA ALA A 404 39.81 -17.61 -16.43
C ALA A 404 40.94 -16.77 -17.05
N ILE A 405 40.98 -15.47 -16.78
CA ILE A 405 42.09 -14.58 -17.19
C ILE A 405 43.39 -15.03 -16.52
N LYS A 406 43.34 -15.35 -15.23
CA LYS A 406 44.50 -15.90 -14.49
C LYS A 406 45.00 -17.22 -15.09
N ARG A 407 44.08 -18.10 -15.53
CA ARG A 407 44.41 -19.37 -16.20
C ARG A 407 44.79 -19.23 -17.68
N LYS A 408 44.52 -18.06 -18.29
CA LYS A 408 44.70 -17.77 -19.71
C LYS A 408 43.85 -18.68 -20.61
N ASP A 409 42.58 -18.88 -20.24
CA ASP A 409 41.62 -19.68 -21.04
C ASP A 409 41.41 -19.03 -22.42
N ALA A 410 41.26 -19.82 -23.50
CA ALA A 410 41.28 -19.31 -24.88
C ALA A 410 40.24 -18.19 -25.17
N TYR A 411 39.04 -18.32 -24.60
CA TYR A 411 37.94 -17.37 -24.84
C TYR A 411 38.16 -15.99 -24.22
N VAL A 412 39.10 -15.84 -23.26
CA VAL A 412 39.34 -14.54 -22.59
C VAL A 412 40.01 -13.52 -23.49
N HIS A 413 40.49 -13.95 -24.66
CA HIS A 413 41.04 -13.10 -25.71
C HIS A 413 39.99 -12.71 -26.77
N GLU A 414 38.76 -13.23 -26.68
CA GLU A 414 37.65 -12.88 -27.58
C GLU A 414 36.96 -11.58 -27.12
N ARG A 415 37.23 -10.49 -27.84
CA ARG A 415 36.79 -9.13 -27.47
C ARG A 415 35.26 -8.98 -27.40
N ASP A 416 34.54 -9.66 -28.27
CA ASP A 416 33.09 -9.73 -28.30
C ASP A 416 32.51 -10.49 -27.11
N THR A 417 33.08 -11.65 -26.78
CA THR A 417 32.63 -12.46 -25.64
C THR A 417 32.75 -11.65 -24.35
N ILE A 418 33.91 -11.04 -24.10
CA ILE A 418 34.13 -10.24 -22.88
C ILE A 418 33.32 -8.93 -22.91
N GLY A 419 33.31 -8.21 -24.03
CA GLY A 419 32.56 -6.97 -24.18
C GLY A 419 31.05 -7.17 -24.00
N MET A 420 30.49 -8.27 -24.51
CA MET A 420 29.07 -8.61 -24.32
C MET A 420 28.75 -9.01 -22.87
N SER A 421 29.67 -9.68 -22.17
CA SER A 421 29.52 -9.93 -20.73
C SER A 421 29.48 -8.63 -19.92
N ILE A 422 30.40 -7.69 -20.18
CA ILE A 422 30.41 -6.37 -19.52
C ILE A 422 29.11 -5.61 -19.82
N ARG A 423 28.63 -5.61 -21.07
CA ARG A 423 27.35 -4.99 -21.45
C ARG A 423 26.16 -5.62 -20.73
N ARG A 424 26.18 -6.93 -20.54
CA ARG A 424 25.13 -7.67 -19.81
C ARG A 424 25.12 -7.28 -18.33
N TRP A 425 26.29 -7.21 -17.70
CA TRP A 425 26.42 -6.78 -16.31
C TRP A 425 25.94 -5.33 -16.13
N ASP A 426 26.33 -4.44 -17.05
CA ASP A 426 25.94 -3.04 -17.01
C ASP A 426 24.44 -2.85 -17.26
N PHE A 427 23.82 -3.62 -18.17
CA PHE A 427 22.37 -3.57 -18.39
C PHE A 427 21.57 -3.92 -17.11
N GLN A 428 22.05 -4.89 -16.33
CA GLN A 428 21.35 -5.34 -15.13
C GLN A 428 21.55 -4.44 -13.90
N GLY A 429 22.64 -3.67 -13.82
CA GLY A 429 22.97 -2.86 -12.64
C GLY A 429 23.40 -1.40 -12.90
N LYS A 430 23.43 -0.95 -14.16
CA LYS A 430 23.77 0.41 -14.64
C LYS A 430 25.18 0.92 -14.28
N ASN A 431 26.01 0.10 -13.65
CA ASN A 431 27.40 0.41 -13.32
C ASN A 431 28.19 -0.88 -13.05
N TRP A 432 28.66 -1.56 -14.10
CA TRP A 432 29.39 -2.84 -13.98
C TRP A 432 30.68 -2.75 -13.13
N ARG A 433 31.34 -1.58 -13.11
CA ARG A 433 32.59 -1.37 -12.35
C ARG A 433 32.39 -1.54 -10.84
N LEU A 434 31.28 -1.03 -10.31
CA LEU A 434 30.94 -1.22 -8.90
C LEU A 434 30.52 -2.67 -8.58
N GLN A 435 30.10 -3.44 -9.59
CA GLN A 435 29.84 -4.87 -9.44
C GLN A 435 31.15 -5.66 -9.28
N VAL A 436 32.20 -5.27 -10.02
CA VAL A 436 33.56 -5.80 -9.82
C VAL A 436 34.07 -5.44 -8.43
N LEU A 437 33.85 -4.21 -7.96
CA LEU A 437 34.25 -3.82 -6.62
C LEU A 437 33.62 -4.72 -5.54
N LEU A 438 32.33 -5.06 -5.65
CA LEU A 438 31.71 -6.01 -4.72
C LEU A 438 32.42 -7.37 -4.74
N ALA A 439 32.77 -7.90 -5.91
CA ALA A 439 33.48 -9.18 -6.02
C ALA A 439 34.82 -9.16 -5.27
N ILE A 440 35.60 -8.08 -5.40
CA ILE A 440 36.86 -7.88 -4.64
C ILE A 440 36.59 -7.90 -3.14
N LEU A 441 35.55 -7.18 -2.67
CA LEU A 441 35.21 -7.11 -1.25
C LEU A 441 34.72 -8.45 -0.68
N VAL A 442 33.95 -9.22 -1.46
CA VAL A 442 33.51 -10.57 -1.08
C VAL A 442 34.70 -11.51 -0.94
N GLU A 443 35.67 -11.44 -1.84
CA GLU A 443 36.90 -12.22 -1.76
C GLU A 443 37.78 -11.84 -0.57
N ALA A 444 37.86 -10.55 -0.23
CA ALA A 444 38.55 -10.10 0.98
C ALA A 444 37.98 -10.76 2.25
N ILE A 445 36.64 -10.80 2.38
CA ILE A 445 35.95 -11.50 3.48
C ILE A 445 36.24 -13.02 3.47
N ASN A 446 36.37 -13.63 2.29
CA ASN A 446 36.63 -15.06 2.12
C ASN A 446 38.06 -15.45 2.48
N ASN A 447 39.04 -14.61 2.12
CA ASN A 447 40.44 -14.85 2.39
C ASN A 447 40.76 -14.75 3.89
N GLY A 448 40.09 -13.84 4.61
CA GLY A 448 40.22 -13.71 6.07
C GLY A 448 41.63 -13.32 6.53
N GLN A 449 42.40 -12.67 5.67
CA GLN A 449 43.77 -12.22 5.95
C GLN A 449 43.86 -10.69 5.80
N ASN A 450 44.66 -10.06 6.66
CA ASN A 450 44.88 -8.61 6.63
C ASN A 450 45.80 -8.16 5.47
N SER A 451 46.53 -9.09 4.85
CA SER A 451 47.34 -8.78 3.67
C SER A 451 46.49 -8.94 2.41
N PHE A 452 46.24 -7.84 1.72
CA PHE A 452 45.49 -7.81 0.47
C PHE A 452 46.40 -7.82 -0.78
N GLU A 453 47.73 -7.92 -0.63
CA GLU A 453 48.69 -7.81 -1.74
C GLU A 453 48.43 -8.85 -2.85
N GLY A 454 48.23 -10.12 -2.48
CA GLY A 454 47.93 -11.18 -3.43
C GLY A 454 46.58 -10.96 -4.13
N LEU A 455 45.56 -10.55 -3.38
CA LEU A 455 44.23 -10.23 -3.92
C LEU A 455 44.33 -9.09 -4.93
N PHE A 456 44.99 -7.99 -4.57
CA PHE A 456 45.13 -6.82 -5.45
C PHE A 456 45.97 -7.12 -6.69
N SER A 457 47.02 -7.94 -6.58
CA SER A 457 47.78 -8.38 -7.75
C SER A 457 46.90 -9.11 -8.77
N GLU A 458 46.05 -10.03 -8.32
CA GLU A 458 45.16 -10.78 -9.20
C GLU A 458 44.06 -9.91 -9.82
N TRP A 459 43.48 -9.00 -9.05
CA TRP A 459 42.47 -8.08 -9.59
C TRP A 459 43.06 -6.96 -10.43
N GLN A 460 44.32 -6.57 -10.21
CA GLN A 460 45.02 -5.65 -11.10
C GLN A 460 45.24 -6.31 -12.46
N LEU A 461 45.68 -7.58 -12.51
CA LEU A 461 45.77 -8.34 -13.77
C LEU A 461 44.44 -8.38 -14.54
N PHE A 462 43.31 -8.51 -13.83
CA PHE A 462 41.98 -8.45 -14.44
C PHE A 462 41.71 -7.08 -15.08
N ILE A 463 41.96 -5.98 -14.36
CA ILE A 463 41.73 -4.62 -14.86
C ILE A 463 42.65 -4.30 -16.02
N ASP A 464 43.92 -4.70 -15.94
CA ASP A 464 44.92 -4.50 -16.99
C ASP A 464 44.49 -5.25 -18.26
N HIS A 465 44.09 -6.51 -18.15
CA HIS A 465 43.62 -7.32 -19.29
C HIS A 465 42.39 -6.71 -19.98
N LEU A 466 41.40 -6.22 -19.22
CA LEU A 466 40.24 -5.54 -19.79
C LEU A 466 40.59 -4.19 -20.45
N THR A 467 41.62 -3.52 -19.93
CA THR A 467 42.13 -2.26 -20.48
C THR A 467 42.88 -2.50 -21.78
N ASP A 468 43.75 -3.51 -21.82
CA ASP A 468 44.50 -3.93 -23.02
C ASP A 468 43.58 -4.37 -24.17
N MET A 469 42.43 -4.98 -23.84
CA MET A 469 41.41 -5.37 -24.80
C MET A 469 40.50 -4.23 -25.29
N ASP A 470 40.61 -3.04 -24.70
CA ASP A 470 39.72 -1.90 -24.98
C ASP A 470 38.22 -2.26 -24.86
N VAL A 471 37.85 -2.90 -23.74
CA VAL A 471 36.45 -3.29 -23.45
C VAL A 471 35.87 -2.63 -22.21
N MET A 472 36.66 -1.84 -21.49
CA MET A 472 36.25 -1.14 -20.25
C MET A 472 35.02 -0.23 -20.46
N ASP A 473 34.85 0.32 -21.66
CA ASP A 473 33.72 1.19 -22.03
C ASP A 473 32.75 0.55 -23.04
N ALA A 474 32.75 -0.79 -23.17
CA ALA A 474 31.84 -1.53 -24.04
C ALA A 474 30.34 -1.19 -23.89
N PRO A 475 29.79 -0.89 -22.69
CA PRO A 475 28.40 -0.42 -22.54
C PRO A 475 28.12 0.93 -23.21
N SER A 476 29.12 1.80 -23.31
CA SER A 476 29.01 3.12 -23.94
C SER A 476 29.27 3.09 -25.45
N LEU A 477 29.52 1.91 -26.02
CA LEU A 477 29.75 1.74 -27.46
C LEU A 477 28.51 2.19 -28.26
N LYS A 478 28.72 3.10 -29.21
CA LYS A 478 27.68 3.56 -30.13
C LYS A 478 27.38 2.47 -31.17
N LEU A 479 26.10 2.13 -31.33
CA LEU A 479 25.64 1.10 -32.27
C LEU A 479 25.96 1.50 -33.72
N LEU A 480 26.45 0.55 -34.52
CA LEU A 480 26.70 0.73 -35.97
C LEU A 480 25.42 0.75 -36.81
N VAL A 481 24.36 0.13 -36.29
CA VAL A 481 23.01 0.05 -36.88
C VAL A 481 22.00 0.21 -35.74
N ASN A 482 21.10 1.18 -35.84
CA ASN A 482 20.01 1.36 -34.88
C ASN A 482 18.75 0.58 -35.30
N GLY A 483 17.74 0.49 -34.40
CA GLY A 483 16.52 -0.27 -34.66
C GLY A 483 15.71 0.20 -35.87
N ASP A 484 15.73 1.49 -36.17
CA ASP A 484 15.03 2.08 -37.32
C ASP A 484 15.74 1.77 -38.64
N GLU A 485 17.07 1.78 -38.62
CA GLU A 485 17.92 1.43 -39.75
C GLU A 485 17.83 -0.07 -40.07
N LEU A 486 17.79 -0.92 -39.04
CA LEU A 486 17.56 -2.37 -39.21
C LEU A 486 16.16 -2.64 -39.78
N LYS A 487 15.15 -1.90 -39.32
CA LYS A 487 13.79 -1.95 -39.87
C LYS A 487 13.73 -1.53 -41.34
N ALA A 488 14.45 -0.48 -41.72
CA ALA A 488 14.51 0.00 -43.10
C ALA A 488 15.19 -1.03 -44.02
N ALA A 489 16.30 -1.64 -43.57
CA ALA A 489 17.00 -2.70 -44.30
C ALA A 489 16.14 -3.96 -44.51
N LEU A 490 15.17 -4.21 -43.62
CA LEU A 490 14.26 -5.36 -43.65
C LEU A 490 12.93 -5.06 -44.36
N GLY A 491 12.82 -3.97 -45.14
CA GLY A 491 11.61 -3.67 -45.91
C GLY A 491 10.43 -3.20 -45.06
N GLY A 492 10.68 -2.63 -43.87
CA GLY A 492 9.65 -1.99 -43.05
C GLY A 492 8.90 -2.92 -42.09
N VAL A 493 9.42 -4.11 -41.78
CA VAL A 493 8.84 -5.04 -40.81
C VAL A 493 8.62 -4.35 -39.45
N LYS A 494 7.45 -4.56 -38.85
CA LYS A 494 7.14 -3.96 -37.54
C LYS A 494 8.08 -4.51 -36.46
N PRO A 495 8.65 -3.66 -35.59
CA PRO A 495 9.53 -4.09 -34.52
C PRO A 495 8.79 -5.04 -33.56
N GLY A 496 9.44 -6.14 -33.19
CA GLY A 496 8.90 -7.18 -32.32
C GLY A 496 10.00 -7.94 -31.55
N MET A 497 9.69 -9.11 -31.00
CA MET A 497 10.61 -9.88 -30.13
C MET A 497 11.94 -10.31 -30.79
N TRP A 498 12.01 -10.33 -32.11
CA TRP A 498 13.21 -10.66 -32.89
C TRP A 498 14.26 -9.53 -32.94
N MET A 499 13.87 -8.28 -32.64
CA MET A 499 14.71 -7.09 -32.81
C MET A 499 15.93 -7.09 -31.88
N LYS A 500 15.74 -7.50 -30.62
CA LYS A 500 16.82 -7.49 -29.62
C LYS A 500 17.93 -8.51 -29.94
N PRO A 501 17.63 -9.81 -30.20
CA PRO A 501 18.65 -10.77 -30.64
C PRO A 501 19.39 -10.32 -31.91
N ALA A 502 18.69 -9.69 -32.87
CA ALA A 502 19.32 -9.19 -34.09
C ALA A 502 20.30 -8.04 -33.84
N LEU A 503 19.96 -7.12 -32.91
CA LEU A 503 20.86 -6.04 -32.50
C LEU A 503 22.06 -6.54 -31.70
N ASP A 504 21.89 -7.56 -30.86
CA ASP A 504 23.00 -8.16 -30.08
C ASP A 504 24.06 -8.78 -31.02
N VAL A 505 23.65 -9.46 -32.09
CA VAL A 505 24.56 -9.99 -33.13
C VAL A 505 25.32 -8.87 -33.85
N CYS A 506 24.66 -7.72 -34.08
CA CYS A 506 25.34 -6.56 -34.66
C CYS A 506 26.44 -6.05 -33.73
N VAL A 507 26.17 -5.94 -32.42
CA VAL A 507 27.14 -5.48 -31.41
C VAL A 507 28.33 -6.43 -31.28
N GLU A 508 28.08 -7.75 -31.24
CA GLU A 508 29.14 -8.77 -31.24
C GLU A 508 30.10 -8.58 -32.42
N TRP A 509 29.56 -8.35 -33.62
CA TRP A 509 30.38 -8.09 -34.80
C TRP A 509 31.22 -6.80 -34.65
N GLN A 510 30.66 -5.72 -34.07
CA GLN A 510 31.44 -4.49 -33.83
C GLN A 510 32.60 -4.73 -32.87
N LEU A 511 32.38 -5.54 -31.84
CA LEU A 511 33.40 -5.84 -30.84
C LEU A 511 34.53 -6.70 -31.42
N ARG A 512 34.23 -7.63 -32.34
CA ARG A 512 35.23 -8.43 -33.09
C ARG A 512 36.07 -7.58 -34.07
N ASN A 513 35.54 -6.44 -34.53
CA ASN A 513 36.15 -5.64 -35.60
C ASN A 513 36.32 -4.16 -35.17
N PRO A 514 37.18 -3.85 -34.18
CA PRO A 514 37.40 -2.48 -33.69
C PRO A 514 37.87 -1.53 -34.80
N ASP A 515 38.82 -1.95 -35.61
CA ASP A 515 39.45 -1.10 -36.63
C ASP A 515 38.47 -0.72 -37.75
N SER A 516 37.60 -1.66 -38.14
CA SER A 516 36.53 -1.46 -39.14
C SER A 516 35.42 -0.50 -38.66
N CYS A 517 35.35 -0.20 -37.36
CA CYS A 517 34.38 0.73 -36.79
C CYS A 517 34.86 2.19 -36.74
N SER A 518 36.15 2.45 -37.05
CA SER A 518 36.81 3.74 -36.80
C SER A 518 36.74 4.76 -37.95
N GLY A 519 36.03 4.45 -39.05
CA GLY A 519 35.94 5.32 -40.23
C GLY A 519 34.54 5.42 -40.85
N SER A 520 34.06 6.67 -41.01
CA SER A 520 32.96 7.11 -41.89
C SER A 520 31.54 6.55 -41.66
N ARG A 521 30.62 7.47 -41.34
CA ARG A 521 29.18 7.26 -41.14
C ARG A 521 28.38 7.16 -42.45
N ASN A 522 28.85 6.41 -43.44
CA ASN A 522 28.14 6.28 -44.73
C ASN A 522 27.50 4.90 -44.93
N PHE A 523 26.23 4.92 -45.33
CA PHE A 523 25.31 3.80 -45.51
C PHE A 523 25.60 2.87 -46.71
N GLY A 524 26.85 2.82 -47.19
CA GLY A 524 27.24 2.11 -48.41
C GLY A 524 28.20 0.93 -48.21
N ASP A 525 28.39 0.47 -46.97
CA ASP A 525 29.37 -0.59 -46.68
C ASP A 525 28.78 -2.00 -46.91
N PRO A 526 29.31 -2.79 -47.87
CA PRO A 526 28.80 -4.12 -48.22
C PRO A 526 28.81 -5.14 -47.07
N GLN A 527 29.63 -4.93 -46.02
CA GLN A 527 29.67 -5.82 -44.86
C GLN A 527 28.39 -5.79 -44.00
N LYS A 528 27.65 -4.67 -44.00
CA LYS A 528 26.39 -4.53 -43.22
C LYS A 528 25.18 -5.23 -43.86
N SER A 529 25.21 -5.46 -45.18
CA SER A 529 24.14 -6.12 -45.96
C SER A 529 24.11 -7.65 -45.76
N HIS A 530 25.28 -8.27 -45.61
CA HIS A 530 25.39 -9.73 -45.48
C HIS A 530 24.84 -10.23 -44.14
N LEU A 531 25.09 -9.50 -43.04
CA LEU A 531 24.62 -9.84 -41.69
C LEU A 531 23.08 -9.82 -41.58
N ALA A 532 22.42 -8.89 -42.26
CA ALA A 532 20.96 -8.78 -42.31
C ALA A 532 20.29 -9.97 -43.03
N THR A 533 21.01 -10.63 -43.94
CA THR A 533 20.45 -11.67 -44.82
C THR A 533 20.38 -13.04 -44.15
N GLN A 534 21.31 -13.36 -43.24
CA GLN A 534 21.29 -14.61 -42.46
C GLN A 534 20.17 -14.65 -41.40
N ILE A 535 19.75 -13.49 -40.89
CA ILE A 535 18.67 -13.35 -39.90
C ILE A 535 17.28 -13.67 -40.50
N ILE A 536 17.10 -13.47 -41.81
CA ILE A 536 15.82 -13.61 -42.53
C ILE A 536 15.34 -15.07 -42.64
N PHE A 537 16.25 -16.03 -42.76
CA PHE A 537 15.89 -17.42 -43.08
C PHE A 537 15.31 -18.20 -41.88
N ILE A 538 15.77 -17.91 -40.67
CA ILE A 538 15.45 -18.68 -39.46
C ILE A 538 14.14 -18.22 -38.81
N TYR A 539 13.76 -16.95 -38.94
CA TYR A 539 12.66 -16.35 -38.18
C TYR A 539 11.42 -15.93 -38.99
N ILE A 540 11.39 -16.08 -40.33
CA ILE A 540 10.34 -15.52 -41.20
C ILE A 540 9.58 -16.56 -42.06
N TYR A 541 10.19 -17.68 -42.49
CA TYR A 541 9.61 -18.50 -43.58
C TYR A 541 8.56 -19.56 -43.16
N ILE A 542 8.69 -20.17 -41.98
CA ILE A 542 7.83 -21.29 -41.51
C ILE A 542 6.36 -20.88 -41.16
N PRO A 543 6.09 -19.72 -40.53
CA PRO A 543 4.72 -19.31 -40.15
C PRO A 543 3.78 -18.99 -41.34
N ARG A 544 4.30 -18.80 -42.55
CA ARG A 544 3.54 -18.28 -43.69
C ARG A 544 2.56 -19.29 -44.31
N ASN A 545 2.88 -20.59 -44.31
CA ASN A 545 2.03 -21.65 -44.89
C ASN A 545 0.78 -21.96 -44.04
N ALA A 546 0.86 -21.86 -42.71
CA ALA A 546 -0.28 -22.11 -41.82
C ALA A 546 -1.38 -21.04 -41.95
N ILE A 547 -0.99 -19.79 -42.25
CA ILE A 547 -1.92 -18.65 -42.38
C ILE A 547 -2.80 -18.79 -43.63
N GLU A 548 -2.25 -19.26 -44.75
CA GLU A 548 -3.01 -19.43 -46.00
C GLU A 548 -4.10 -20.51 -45.89
N MET A 549 -3.87 -21.55 -45.10
CA MET A 549 -4.80 -22.67 -44.90
C MET A 549 -6.16 -22.24 -44.32
N PHE A 550 -6.19 -21.26 -43.41
CA PHE A 550 -7.42 -20.80 -42.75
C PHE A 550 -8.06 -19.56 -43.42
N ALA A 551 -7.56 -19.13 -44.60
CA ALA A 551 -8.04 -17.92 -45.27
C ALA A 551 -9.53 -17.97 -45.65
N SER A 552 -10.02 -19.13 -46.09
CA SER A 552 -11.44 -19.35 -46.43
C SER A 552 -12.34 -19.22 -45.19
N ALA A 553 -11.93 -19.84 -44.07
CA ALA A 553 -12.63 -19.77 -42.80
C ALA A 553 -12.69 -18.35 -42.24
N ARG A 554 -11.59 -17.58 -42.32
CA ARG A 554 -11.55 -16.15 -41.93
C ARG A 554 -12.54 -15.31 -42.74
N LYS A 555 -12.61 -15.52 -44.05
CA LYS A 555 -13.56 -14.81 -44.93
C LYS A 555 -15.02 -15.12 -44.57
N ALA A 556 -15.33 -16.39 -44.30
CA ALA A 556 -16.66 -16.82 -43.90
C ALA A 556 -17.06 -16.27 -42.52
N ALA A 557 -16.16 -16.33 -41.53
CA ALA A 557 -16.38 -15.78 -40.18
C ALA A 557 -16.64 -14.27 -40.21
N LYS A 558 -15.83 -13.51 -40.96
CA LYS A 558 -16.00 -12.07 -41.13
C LYS A 558 -17.35 -11.71 -41.78
N SER A 559 -17.75 -12.45 -42.81
CA SER A 559 -19.06 -12.27 -43.47
C SER A 559 -20.23 -12.57 -42.53
N LYS A 560 -20.13 -13.63 -41.71
CA LYS A 560 -21.17 -14.02 -40.75
C LYS A 560 -21.36 -13.00 -39.64
N ILE A 561 -20.27 -12.49 -39.07
CA ILE A 561 -20.30 -11.46 -38.01
C ILE A 561 -20.80 -10.12 -38.57
N SER A 562 -20.42 -9.76 -39.81
CA SER A 562 -20.86 -8.50 -40.44
C SER A 562 -22.31 -8.51 -40.90
N SER A 563 -22.89 -9.67 -41.24
CA SER A 563 -24.26 -9.78 -41.78
C SER A 563 -25.35 -9.89 -40.71
N LYS A 564 -25.05 -10.51 -39.57
CA LYS A 564 -26.05 -10.74 -38.50
C LYS A 564 -26.07 -9.65 -37.42
N GLY A 565 -25.01 -8.85 -37.32
CA GLY A 565 -24.83 -7.88 -36.25
C GLY A 565 -24.52 -8.56 -34.92
N ILE A 566 -23.65 -7.94 -34.11
CA ILE A 566 -23.22 -8.47 -32.79
C ILE A 566 -24.41 -8.56 -31.81
N SER A 567 -25.56 -7.93 -32.12
CA SER A 567 -26.74 -7.78 -31.26
C SER A 567 -27.77 -8.93 -31.31
N SER A 568 -27.63 -9.93 -32.17
CA SER A 568 -28.62 -11.02 -32.29
C SER A 568 -28.31 -12.17 -31.33
N ASP A 569 -29.31 -12.72 -30.60
CA ASP A 569 -29.16 -13.90 -29.72
C ASP A 569 -29.03 -15.25 -30.47
N GLU A 570 -28.84 -15.24 -31.80
CA GLU A 570 -28.72 -16.46 -32.60
C GLU A 570 -27.32 -17.10 -32.51
N ALA A 571 -27.28 -18.43 -32.38
CA ALA A 571 -26.03 -19.19 -32.36
C ALA A 571 -25.18 -18.95 -33.63
N LEU A 572 -23.91 -18.62 -33.44
CA LEU A 572 -22.93 -18.43 -34.52
C LEU A 572 -22.25 -19.77 -34.83
N THR A 573 -22.48 -20.33 -36.02
CA THR A 573 -21.80 -21.52 -36.53
C THR A 573 -21.34 -21.34 -37.97
N LEU A 574 -20.20 -21.94 -38.33
CA LEU A 574 -19.69 -21.99 -39.71
C LEU A 574 -20.06 -23.31 -40.39
N SER A 575 -20.28 -23.26 -41.71
CA SER A 575 -20.45 -24.48 -42.50
C SER A 575 -19.11 -25.21 -42.64
N SER A 576 -19.14 -26.54 -42.52
CA SER A 576 -17.95 -27.41 -42.65
C SER A 576 -17.26 -27.27 -44.02
N GLN A 577 -17.96 -26.78 -45.05
CA GLN A 577 -17.38 -26.51 -46.38
C GLN A 577 -16.36 -25.35 -46.38
N CYS A 578 -16.39 -24.48 -45.37
CA CYS A 578 -15.46 -23.34 -45.26
C CYS A 578 -14.18 -23.67 -44.47
N LEU A 579 -14.14 -24.85 -43.83
CA LEU A 579 -13.00 -25.32 -43.03
C LEU A 579 -12.04 -26.13 -43.89
N PRO A 580 -10.73 -26.19 -43.55
CA PRO A 580 -9.78 -27.06 -44.24
C PRO A 580 -10.24 -28.54 -44.19
N GLU A 581 -9.82 -29.34 -45.18
CA GLU A 581 -10.18 -30.76 -45.23
C GLU A 581 -9.54 -31.55 -44.09
N ARG A 582 -8.28 -31.23 -43.74
CA ARG A 582 -7.54 -31.79 -42.61
C ARG A 582 -6.64 -30.74 -41.98
N TYR A 583 -6.46 -30.81 -40.66
CA TYR A 583 -5.59 -29.91 -39.89
C TYR A 583 -5.24 -30.52 -38.53
N SER A 584 -4.14 -30.09 -37.93
CA SER A 584 -3.77 -30.43 -36.55
C SER A 584 -3.99 -29.28 -35.56
N LEU A 585 -3.87 -29.56 -34.26
CA LEU A 585 -4.02 -28.55 -33.21
C LEU A 585 -2.89 -27.50 -33.24
N SER A 586 -1.67 -27.91 -33.62
CA SER A 586 -0.52 -27.01 -33.77
C SER A 586 -0.76 -26.02 -34.91
N GLN A 587 -1.22 -26.53 -36.05
CA GLN A 587 -1.59 -25.72 -37.22
C GLN A 587 -2.78 -24.80 -36.95
N LEU A 588 -3.76 -25.23 -36.15
CA LEU A 588 -4.87 -24.39 -35.75
C LEU A 588 -4.40 -23.20 -34.90
N TYR A 589 -3.45 -23.42 -33.98
CA TYR A 589 -2.87 -22.36 -33.15
C TYR A 589 -2.05 -21.35 -33.98
N ASP A 590 -1.16 -21.85 -34.85
CA ASP A 590 -0.29 -21.01 -35.67
C ASP A 590 -1.04 -20.32 -36.82
N GLY A 591 -1.97 -21.03 -37.47
CA GLY A 591 -2.74 -20.54 -38.62
C GLY A 591 -3.81 -19.51 -38.25
N LEU A 592 -4.26 -19.47 -37.00
CA LEU A 592 -5.08 -18.38 -36.47
C LEU A 592 -4.24 -17.23 -35.88
N GLU A 593 -2.90 -17.35 -35.88
CA GLU A 593 -1.95 -16.36 -35.36
C GLU A 593 -2.22 -16.00 -33.89
N LEU A 594 -2.60 -17.00 -33.08
CA LEU A 594 -3.03 -16.79 -31.68
C LEU A 594 -1.89 -16.32 -30.75
N SER A 595 -0.65 -16.31 -31.23
CA SER A 595 0.53 -15.75 -30.57
C SER A 595 0.69 -14.23 -30.74
N ASN A 596 -0.02 -13.60 -31.69
CA ASN A 596 0.08 -12.17 -31.97
C ASN A 596 -0.82 -11.34 -31.03
N GLU A 597 -0.24 -10.73 -30.00
CA GLU A 597 -0.96 -9.81 -29.08
C GLU A 597 -1.40 -8.47 -29.73
N SER A 598 -1.19 -8.30 -31.04
CA SER A 598 -1.47 -7.07 -31.80
C SER A 598 -2.78 -7.09 -32.61
N GLN A 599 -3.54 -8.19 -32.56
CA GLN A 599 -4.85 -8.29 -33.22
C GLN A 599 -5.96 -7.60 -32.38
N GLY A 600 -6.96 -7.02 -33.05
CA GLY A 600 -8.01 -6.26 -32.38
C GLY A 600 -9.09 -7.15 -31.73
N LYS A 601 -9.85 -6.63 -30.77
CA LYS A 601 -10.90 -7.39 -30.05
C LYS A 601 -11.99 -8.01 -30.93
N GLY A 602 -12.20 -7.48 -32.14
CA GLY A 602 -13.12 -8.04 -33.15
C GLY A 602 -12.57 -9.28 -33.86
N ASP A 603 -11.26 -9.49 -33.80
CA ASP A 603 -10.59 -10.67 -34.37
C ASP A 603 -10.70 -11.87 -33.41
N ASP A 604 -10.76 -11.64 -32.09
CA ASP A 604 -10.97 -12.74 -31.12
C ASP A 604 -12.29 -13.49 -31.34
N LEU A 605 -13.40 -12.78 -31.63
CA LEU A 605 -14.70 -13.43 -31.89
C LEU A 605 -14.65 -14.26 -33.18
N GLN A 606 -13.98 -13.73 -34.22
CA GLN A 606 -13.74 -14.47 -35.46
C GLN A 606 -12.91 -15.74 -35.19
N ASN A 607 -11.82 -15.59 -34.46
CA ASN A 607 -10.91 -16.69 -34.12
C ASN A 607 -11.61 -17.74 -33.25
N LEU A 608 -12.40 -17.33 -32.25
CA LEU A 608 -13.21 -18.24 -31.41
C LEU A 608 -14.28 -18.97 -32.22
N LEU A 609 -14.93 -18.30 -33.19
CA LEU A 609 -15.92 -18.93 -34.05
C LEU A 609 -15.30 -20.00 -34.96
N ILE A 610 -14.13 -19.70 -35.56
CA ILE A 610 -13.40 -20.66 -36.39
C ILE A 610 -12.92 -21.82 -35.53
N LEU A 611 -12.32 -21.53 -34.38
CA LEU A 611 -11.82 -22.52 -33.43
C LEU A 611 -12.95 -23.45 -32.96
N ASN A 612 -14.07 -22.91 -32.48
CA ASN A 612 -15.23 -23.71 -32.06
C ASN A 612 -15.74 -24.60 -33.21
N SER A 613 -15.86 -24.04 -34.42
CA SER A 613 -16.31 -24.80 -35.60
C SER A 613 -15.34 -25.91 -35.98
N CYS A 614 -14.02 -25.67 -35.88
CA CYS A 614 -12.99 -26.69 -36.11
C CYS A 614 -12.99 -27.79 -35.05
N LEU A 615 -13.18 -27.46 -33.77
CA LEU A 615 -13.21 -28.45 -32.69
C LEU A 615 -14.48 -29.30 -32.73
N SER A 616 -15.62 -28.71 -33.12
CA SER A 616 -16.90 -29.41 -33.28
C SER A 616 -16.94 -30.39 -34.47
N ASN A 617 -16.02 -30.29 -35.44
CA ASN A 617 -15.86 -31.22 -36.56
C ASN A 617 -14.60 -32.10 -36.35
N SER A 618 -14.63 -32.93 -35.30
CA SER A 618 -13.47 -33.73 -34.87
C SER A 618 -12.97 -34.75 -35.90
N ASP A 619 -13.83 -35.13 -36.85
CA ASP A 619 -13.55 -36.00 -37.99
C ASP A 619 -12.52 -35.42 -39.00
N ARG A 620 -12.25 -34.11 -38.94
CA ARG A 620 -11.22 -33.43 -39.76
C ARG A 620 -9.91 -33.15 -39.01
N LEU A 621 -9.86 -33.44 -37.71
CA LEU A 621 -8.72 -33.15 -36.85
C LEU A 621 -7.72 -34.31 -36.88
N GLU A 622 -6.50 -34.05 -37.33
CA GLU A 622 -5.39 -35.01 -37.29
C GLU A 622 -4.66 -34.96 -35.94
N ARG A 623 -4.33 -36.14 -35.40
CA ARG A 623 -3.61 -36.29 -34.13
C ARG A 623 -2.10 -36.28 -34.36
N GLU A 624 -1.37 -35.45 -33.61
CA GLU A 624 0.08 -35.30 -33.72
C GLU A 624 0.81 -35.64 -32.40
N ASN A 625 2.10 -36.00 -32.53
CA ASN A 625 3.01 -36.08 -31.38
C ASN A 625 3.26 -34.66 -30.84
N GLY A 626 2.52 -34.25 -29.79
CA GLY A 626 2.59 -32.89 -29.24
C GLY A 626 1.22 -32.25 -28.97
N ASP A 627 0.10 -32.96 -29.21
CA ASP A 627 -1.25 -32.45 -28.96
C ASP A 627 -1.44 -31.92 -27.53
N ALA A 628 -0.79 -32.51 -26.52
CA ALA A 628 -0.90 -32.04 -25.14
C ALA A 628 -0.43 -30.58 -24.96
N GLU A 629 0.67 -30.20 -25.60
CA GLU A 629 1.18 -28.82 -25.55
C GLU A 629 0.26 -27.87 -26.32
N SER A 630 -0.27 -28.31 -27.46
CA SER A 630 -1.22 -27.53 -28.25
C SER A 630 -2.56 -27.32 -27.52
N ILE A 631 -3.04 -28.34 -26.80
CA ILE A 631 -4.23 -28.26 -25.93
C ILE A 631 -4.00 -27.24 -24.81
N GLU A 632 -2.84 -27.25 -24.16
CA GLU A 632 -2.50 -26.28 -23.11
C GLU A 632 -2.47 -24.84 -23.67
N ARG A 633 -1.79 -24.63 -24.81
CA ARG A 633 -1.69 -23.32 -25.48
C ARG A 633 -3.05 -22.77 -25.92
N LEU A 634 -3.89 -23.62 -26.52
CA LEU A 634 -5.25 -23.26 -26.94
C LEU A 634 -6.14 -22.96 -25.72
N SER A 635 -6.08 -23.79 -24.68
CA SER A 635 -6.85 -23.57 -23.44
C SER A 635 -6.52 -22.22 -22.80
N LEU A 636 -5.24 -21.88 -22.74
CA LEU A 636 -4.76 -20.63 -22.16
C LEU A 636 -5.18 -19.41 -23.00
N TRP A 637 -5.14 -19.53 -24.34
CA TRP A 637 -5.59 -18.47 -25.23
C TRP A 637 -7.11 -18.25 -25.14
N ILE A 638 -7.91 -19.32 -25.22
CA ILE A 638 -9.38 -19.22 -25.09
C ILE A 638 -9.75 -18.57 -23.75
N SER A 639 -9.10 -19.01 -22.67
CA SER A 639 -9.30 -18.45 -21.33
C SER A 639 -9.03 -16.94 -21.29
N LYS A 640 -7.99 -16.46 -21.97
CA LYS A 640 -7.69 -15.01 -22.07
C LYS A 640 -8.72 -14.27 -22.95
N ALA A 641 -9.15 -14.88 -24.05
CA ALA A 641 -9.98 -14.24 -25.08
C ALA A 641 -11.44 -14.00 -24.64
N ILE A 642 -11.97 -14.84 -23.74
CA ILE A 642 -13.37 -14.74 -23.29
C ILE A 642 -13.59 -13.83 -22.09
N LEU A 643 -12.52 -13.33 -21.44
CA LEU A 643 -12.66 -12.53 -20.24
C LEU A 643 -13.41 -11.21 -20.52
N PRO A 644 -14.25 -10.74 -19.57
CA PRO A 644 -15.02 -9.51 -19.73
C PRO A 644 -14.12 -8.27 -19.90
N ASP A 645 -14.57 -7.33 -20.72
CA ASP A 645 -13.84 -6.11 -21.05
C ASP A 645 -13.90 -5.08 -19.91
N LYS A 646 -12.83 -4.27 -19.78
CA LYS A 646 -12.77 -3.13 -18.85
C LYS A 646 -13.89 -2.10 -19.04
N ILE A 647 -14.47 -2.02 -20.23
CA ILE A 647 -15.58 -1.09 -20.55
C ILE A 647 -16.84 -1.41 -19.73
N LEU A 648 -17.01 -2.65 -19.25
CA LEU A 648 -18.23 -3.12 -18.60
C LEU A 648 -18.42 -2.61 -17.15
N ASN A 649 -17.38 -2.14 -16.46
CA ASN A 649 -17.48 -1.60 -15.09
C ASN A 649 -17.80 -0.10 -15.01
N GLY A 650 -18.10 0.55 -16.15
CA GLY A 650 -18.93 1.76 -16.25
C GLY A 650 -18.60 2.93 -15.30
N GLN A 651 -17.50 3.67 -15.53
CA GLN A 651 -17.35 5.06 -15.04
C GLN A 651 -16.69 6.01 -16.06
N ASP A 652 -16.33 5.54 -17.25
CA ASP A 652 -15.96 6.42 -18.38
C ASP A 652 -17.21 6.97 -19.06
N GLU A 653 -17.11 8.18 -19.64
CA GLU A 653 -18.08 8.80 -20.56
C GLU A 653 -18.23 7.96 -21.85
N VAL A 654 -18.74 6.74 -21.72
CA VAL A 654 -18.98 5.80 -22.82
C VAL A 654 -20.48 5.67 -22.99
N SER A 655 -20.96 5.82 -24.24
CA SER A 655 -22.38 5.71 -24.55
C SER A 655 -22.97 4.35 -24.14
N ASP A 656 -24.22 4.32 -23.68
CA ASP A 656 -24.90 3.08 -23.31
C ASP A 656 -24.99 2.10 -24.48
N ALA A 657 -25.05 2.59 -25.73
CA ALA A 657 -24.99 1.78 -26.93
C ALA A 657 -23.65 1.02 -27.08
N SER A 658 -22.53 1.67 -26.75
CA SER A 658 -21.21 1.02 -26.76
C SER A 658 -21.08 -0.03 -25.66
N ARG A 659 -21.68 0.20 -24.48
CA ARG A 659 -21.72 -0.80 -23.39
C ARG A 659 -22.57 -2.00 -23.77
N GLY A 660 -23.76 -1.79 -24.35
CA GLY A 660 -24.60 -2.88 -24.86
C GLY A 660 -23.91 -3.72 -25.92
N THR A 661 -23.15 -3.08 -26.82
CA THR A 661 -22.36 -3.80 -27.84
C THR A 661 -21.22 -4.62 -27.22
N ALA A 662 -20.48 -4.04 -26.26
CA ALA A 662 -19.41 -4.75 -25.56
C ALA A 662 -19.96 -5.94 -24.76
N LEU A 663 -21.12 -5.78 -24.13
CA LEU A 663 -21.78 -6.84 -23.36
C LEU A 663 -22.17 -8.01 -24.26
N SER A 664 -22.84 -7.71 -25.38
CA SER A 664 -23.26 -8.74 -26.33
C SER A 664 -22.04 -9.45 -26.97
N LEU A 665 -20.97 -8.72 -27.26
CA LEU A 665 -19.70 -9.31 -27.68
C LEU A 665 -19.14 -10.28 -26.63
N THR A 666 -19.14 -9.90 -25.36
CA THR A 666 -18.69 -10.78 -24.26
C THR A 666 -19.56 -12.02 -24.14
N HIS A 667 -20.89 -11.91 -24.28
CA HIS A 667 -21.79 -13.08 -24.25
C HIS A 667 -21.47 -14.08 -25.37
N HIS A 668 -21.29 -13.60 -26.61
CA HIS A 668 -20.92 -14.46 -27.74
C HIS A 668 -19.55 -15.11 -27.58
N LYS A 669 -18.54 -14.33 -27.15
CA LYS A 669 -17.19 -14.87 -26.88
C LYS A 669 -17.23 -15.95 -25.80
N ALA A 670 -17.90 -15.67 -24.68
CA ALA A 670 -18.02 -16.60 -23.56
C ALA A 670 -18.73 -17.89 -23.95
N ALA A 671 -19.84 -17.82 -24.69
CA ALA A 671 -20.55 -19.00 -25.19
C ALA A 671 -19.65 -19.89 -26.05
N LEU A 672 -19.03 -19.33 -27.11
CA LEU A 672 -18.18 -20.07 -28.03
C LEU A 672 -16.91 -20.62 -27.35
N GLY A 673 -16.28 -19.83 -26.48
CA GLY A 673 -15.04 -20.23 -25.83
C GLY A 673 -15.23 -21.25 -24.71
N LEU A 674 -16.30 -21.16 -23.90
CA LEU A 674 -16.60 -22.18 -22.90
C LEU A 674 -16.96 -23.53 -23.54
N GLU A 675 -17.74 -23.51 -24.63
CA GLU A 675 -18.03 -24.71 -25.42
C GLU A 675 -16.75 -25.29 -26.04
N SER A 676 -15.87 -24.43 -26.59
CA SER A 676 -14.58 -24.86 -27.13
C SER A 676 -13.68 -25.51 -26.08
N LEU A 677 -13.60 -24.93 -24.87
CA LEU A 677 -12.86 -25.51 -23.74
C LEU A 677 -13.45 -26.85 -23.33
N GLN A 678 -14.77 -26.97 -23.31
CA GLN A 678 -15.46 -28.22 -23.01
C GLN A 678 -15.11 -29.31 -24.03
N ILE A 679 -15.19 -29.02 -25.34
CA ILE A 679 -14.84 -29.99 -26.39
C ILE A 679 -13.36 -30.39 -26.30
N LEU A 680 -12.45 -29.41 -26.21
CA LEU A 680 -11.01 -29.63 -26.17
C LEU A 680 -10.59 -30.55 -25.00
N ILE A 681 -11.16 -30.33 -23.83
CA ILE A 681 -10.74 -31.01 -22.59
C ILE A 681 -11.53 -32.31 -22.36
N THR A 682 -12.80 -32.38 -22.74
CA THR A 682 -13.65 -33.55 -22.47
C THR A 682 -13.69 -34.56 -23.61
N GLN A 683 -13.59 -34.12 -24.87
CA GLN A 683 -13.73 -34.97 -26.06
C GLN A 683 -12.39 -35.23 -26.75
N ILE A 684 -11.47 -34.25 -26.76
CA ILE A 684 -10.20 -34.35 -27.51
C ILE A 684 -9.04 -34.81 -26.62
N SER A 685 -8.94 -34.36 -25.36
CA SER A 685 -7.87 -34.82 -24.47
C SER A 685 -8.10 -36.27 -24.01
N SER A 686 -7.17 -37.17 -24.31
CA SER A 686 -7.19 -38.58 -23.87
C SER A 686 -5.79 -39.03 -23.44
N PRO A 687 -5.53 -39.32 -22.14
CA PRO A 687 -6.47 -39.20 -21.03
C PRO A 687 -6.83 -37.74 -20.71
N ARG A 688 -7.96 -37.54 -20.03
CA ARG A 688 -8.36 -36.22 -19.52
C ARG A 688 -7.26 -35.71 -18.55
N PRO A 689 -6.85 -34.43 -18.63
CA PRO A 689 -5.83 -33.92 -17.73
C PRO A 689 -6.31 -34.02 -16.28
N SER A 690 -5.45 -34.53 -15.42
CA SER A 690 -5.74 -34.67 -13.99
C SER A 690 -5.66 -33.33 -13.25
N THR A 691 -5.08 -32.29 -13.85
CA THR A 691 -4.97 -30.94 -13.29
C THR A 691 -5.30 -29.91 -14.37
N ILE A 692 -5.85 -28.77 -13.97
CA ILE A 692 -6.18 -27.66 -14.88
C ILE A 692 -5.43 -26.39 -14.46
N ASP A 693 -5.02 -25.59 -15.43
CA ASP A 693 -4.28 -24.35 -15.16
C ASP A 693 -5.13 -23.36 -14.33
N PRO A 694 -4.57 -22.71 -13.29
CA PRO A 694 -5.30 -21.76 -12.45
C PRO A 694 -5.95 -20.59 -13.22
N LYS A 695 -5.41 -20.17 -14.38
CA LYS A 695 -6.01 -19.10 -15.19
C LYS A 695 -7.30 -19.55 -15.86
N THR A 696 -7.38 -20.81 -16.26
CA THR A 696 -8.62 -21.40 -16.76
C THR A 696 -9.66 -21.44 -15.66
N ILE A 697 -9.28 -21.81 -14.43
CA ILE A 697 -10.19 -21.79 -13.27
C ILE A 697 -10.72 -20.37 -13.00
N ILE A 698 -9.85 -19.35 -12.99
CA ILE A 698 -10.25 -17.94 -12.85
C ILE A 698 -11.30 -17.54 -13.91
N THR A 699 -11.08 -18.00 -15.13
CA THR A 699 -11.99 -17.72 -16.25
C THR A 699 -13.35 -18.35 -16.04
N LEU A 700 -13.41 -19.59 -15.54
CA LEU A 700 -14.69 -20.23 -15.22
C LEU A 700 -15.41 -19.52 -14.06
N ILE A 701 -14.68 -19.20 -12.98
CA ILE A 701 -15.22 -18.45 -11.83
C ILE A 701 -15.81 -17.10 -12.26
N THR A 702 -15.20 -16.44 -13.25
CA THR A 702 -15.70 -15.17 -13.81
C THR A 702 -17.16 -15.25 -14.30
N PHE A 703 -17.61 -16.44 -14.68
CA PHE A 703 -18.96 -16.72 -15.18
C PHE A 703 -19.84 -17.51 -14.18
N SER A 704 -19.54 -17.45 -12.88
CA SER A 704 -20.19 -18.30 -11.86
C SER A 704 -21.48 -17.73 -11.23
N SER A 705 -22.00 -16.59 -11.68
CA SER A 705 -23.25 -16.01 -11.15
C SER A 705 -23.87 -14.97 -12.09
N THR A 706 -25.20 -14.99 -12.18
CA THR A 706 -26.04 -14.09 -12.98
C THR A 706 -26.16 -12.68 -12.41
N MET A 707 -25.60 -12.41 -11.23
CA MET A 707 -25.51 -11.05 -10.70
C MET A 707 -24.53 -10.17 -11.50
N ASP A 708 -23.65 -10.79 -12.30
CA ASP A 708 -22.76 -10.06 -13.19
C ASP A 708 -23.45 -9.87 -14.55
N PRO A 709 -23.44 -8.64 -15.12
CA PRO A 709 -24.10 -8.37 -16.39
C PRO A 709 -23.65 -9.30 -17.54
N TRP A 710 -22.38 -9.71 -17.54
CA TRP A 710 -21.78 -10.52 -18.60
C TRP A 710 -22.08 -12.03 -18.51
N THR A 711 -22.89 -12.48 -17.53
CA THR A 711 -23.18 -13.90 -17.34
C THR A 711 -24.66 -14.19 -17.59
N THR A 712 -24.96 -14.89 -18.68
CA THR A 712 -26.32 -15.40 -18.96
C THR A 712 -26.56 -16.76 -18.27
N PRO A 713 -27.81 -17.20 -18.08
CA PRO A 713 -28.10 -18.51 -17.50
C PRO A 713 -27.47 -19.68 -18.25
N ALA A 714 -27.36 -19.60 -19.58
CA ALA A 714 -26.69 -20.62 -20.40
C ALA A 714 -25.18 -20.66 -20.14
N ILE A 715 -24.52 -19.50 -20.08
CA ILE A 715 -23.10 -19.36 -19.75
C ILE A 715 -22.81 -19.88 -18.34
N LEU A 716 -23.67 -19.55 -17.37
CA LEU A 716 -23.57 -20.05 -16.00
C LEU A 716 -23.62 -21.58 -15.96
N SER A 717 -24.57 -22.18 -16.69
CA SER A 717 -24.71 -23.64 -16.77
C SER A 717 -23.46 -24.31 -17.35
N LEU A 718 -22.87 -23.76 -18.41
CA LEU A 718 -21.63 -24.28 -19.01
C LEU A 718 -20.45 -24.16 -18.05
N SER A 719 -20.25 -22.98 -17.45
CA SER A 719 -19.14 -22.74 -16.53
C SER A 719 -19.22 -23.61 -15.28
N THR A 720 -20.39 -23.70 -14.64
CA THR A 720 -20.60 -24.52 -13.44
C THR A 720 -20.50 -26.01 -13.72
N SER A 721 -21.04 -26.48 -14.85
CA SER A 721 -20.86 -27.87 -15.29
C SER A 721 -19.37 -28.19 -15.46
N PHE A 722 -18.61 -27.28 -16.07
CA PHE A 722 -17.18 -27.50 -16.28
C PHE A 722 -16.35 -27.40 -14.99
N LEU A 723 -16.65 -26.46 -14.10
CA LEU A 723 -16.08 -26.41 -12.74
C LEU A 723 -16.37 -27.69 -11.95
N SER A 724 -17.57 -28.25 -12.10
CA SER A 724 -17.96 -29.46 -11.36
C SER A 724 -17.09 -30.68 -11.67
N LEU A 725 -16.54 -30.76 -12.90
CA LEU A 725 -15.59 -31.81 -13.31
C LEU A 725 -14.29 -31.79 -12.49
N TYR A 726 -13.94 -30.64 -11.90
CA TYR A 726 -12.71 -30.44 -11.13
C TYR A 726 -13.00 -30.05 -9.68
N THR A 727 -14.23 -30.29 -9.18
CA THR A 727 -14.67 -29.92 -7.82
C THR A 727 -13.67 -30.29 -6.72
N PRO A 728 -13.06 -31.50 -6.69
CA PRO A 728 -12.11 -31.86 -5.64
C PRO A 728 -10.88 -30.95 -5.61
N GLN A 729 -10.49 -30.37 -6.75
CA GLN A 729 -9.36 -29.45 -6.91
C GLN A 729 -9.78 -28.00 -6.65
N THR A 730 -10.98 -27.60 -7.05
CA THR A 730 -11.47 -26.23 -6.90
C THR A 730 -11.62 -25.81 -5.43
N HIS A 731 -11.91 -26.76 -4.54
CA HIS A 731 -12.01 -26.51 -3.10
C HIS A 731 -10.74 -26.88 -2.32
N THR A 732 -9.60 -27.10 -2.99
CA THR A 732 -8.34 -27.35 -2.29
C THR A 732 -7.78 -26.10 -1.64
N GLN A 733 -7.19 -26.28 -0.45
CA GLN A 733 -6.45 -25.23 0.24
C GLN A 733 -5.37 -24.60 -0.65
N ASP A 734 -4.63 -25.42 -1.40
CA ASP A 734 -3.55 -24.95 -2.27
C ASP A 734 -4.05 -24.02 -3.38
N LEU A 735 -5.17 -24.36 -4.03
CA LEU A 735 -5.77 -23.49 -5.04
C LEU A 735 -6.31 -22.19 -4.44
N ILE A 736 -7.06 -22.24 -3.35
CA ILE A 736 -7.63 -21.04 -2.71
C ILE A 736 -6.51 -20.08 -2.28
N LEU A 737 -5.44 -20.59 -1.67
CA LEU A 737 -4.28 -19.80 -1.28
C LEU A 737 -3.52 -19.27 -2.50
N THR A 738 -3.45 -20.06 -3.57
CA THR A 738 -2.89 -19.62 -4.85
C THR A 738 -3.70 -18.47 -5.42
N LEU A 739 -5.04 -18.56 -5.50
CA LEU A 739 -5.90 -17.49 -6.01
C LEU A 739 -5.80 -16.22 -5.15
N LEU A 740 -5.81 -16.36 -3.82
CA LEU A 740 -5.65 -15.21 -2.91
C LEU A 740 -4.29 -14.52 -3.07
N ASN A 741 -3.18 -15.27 -3.12
CA ASN A 741 -1.83 -14.68 -3.16
C ASN A 741 -1.35 -14.29 -4.57
N THR A 742 -1.77 -15.02 -5.60
CA THR A 742 -1.31 -14.81 -6.97
C THR A 742 -2.24 -13.91 -7.79
N PHE A 743 -3.55 -13.89 -7.50
CA PHE A 743 -4.54 -13.13 -8.24
C PHE A 743 -5.14 -11.97 -7.44
N ILE A 744 -5.76 -12.23 -6.28
CA ILE A 744 -6.46 -11.17 -5.51
C ILE A 744 -5.47 -10.17 -4.90
N ARG A 745 -4.51 -10.63 -4.10
CA ARG A 745 -3.61 -9.74 -3.34
C ARG A 745 -2.86 -8.73 -4.23
N PRO A 746 -2.31 -9.08 -5.41
CA PRO A 746 -1.67 -8.10 -6.29
C PRO A 746 -2.63 -7.04 -6.86
N LEU A 747 -3.89 -7.39 -7.11
CA LEU A 747 -4.87 -6.46 -7.65
C LEU A 747 -5.33 -5.44 -6.60
N PHE A 748 -5.36 -5.84 -5.32
CA PHE A 748 -5.78 -4.99 -4.21
C PHE A 748 -4.61 -4.34 -3.45
N SER A 749 -3.35 -4.72 -3.69
CA SER A 749 -2.18 -4.22 -2.93
C SER A 749 -1.90 -2.73 -3.09
N HIS A 750 -2.25 -2.16 -4.25
CA HIS A 750 -2.10 -0.73 -4.53
C HIS A 750 -3.23 0.11 -3.93
N SER A 751 -4.35 -0.54 -3.61
CA SER A 751 -5.47 0.09 -2.92
C SER A 751 -5.19 0.08 -1.41
N LYS A 752 -5.16 1.27 -0.80
CA LYS A 752 -4.94 1.40 0.64
C LYS A 752 -6.29 1.65 1.34
N PRO A 753 -6.91 0.63 1.96
CA PRO A 753 -8.06 0.86 2.84
C PRO A 753 -7.67 1.82 3.97
N ARG A 754 -8.56 2.75 4.32
CA ARG A 754 -8.25 3.85 5.26
C ARG A 754 -8.27 3.40 6.71
N THR A 755 -8.93 2.29 6.95
CA THR A 755 -9.24 1.74 8.27
C THR A 755 -8.18 0.75 8.76
N ILE A 756 -7.21 0.34 7.92
CA ILE A 756 -6.13 -0.59 8.32
C ILE A 756 -4.73 -0.21 7.82
N THR A 757 -3.73 -0.62 8.58
CA THR A 757 -2.32 -0.61 8.20
C THR A 757 -2.02 -1.72 7.18
N SER A 758 -0.85 -1.68 6.53
CA SER A 758 -0.35 -2.76 5.67
C SER A 758 -0.23 -4.13 6.36
N SER A 759 -0.29 -4.17 7.69
CA SER A 759 -0.31 -5.37 8.53
C SER A 759 -1.71 -5.85 8.94
N GLY A 760 -2.79 -5.24 8.43
CA GLY A 760 -4.17 -5.63 8.72
C GLY A 760 -4.68 -5.19 10.10
N ARG A 761 -3.96 -4.31 10.81
CA ARG A 761 -4.38 -3.74 12.10
C ARG A 761 -5.07 -2.40 11.89
N LYS A 762 -5.92 -2.00 12.84
CA LYS A 762 -6.64 -0.71 12.80
C LYS A 762 -5.67 0.45 12.51
N ALA A 763 -5.94 1.22 11.45
CA ALA A 763 -5.20 2.43 11.13
C ALA A 763 -5.65 3.58 12.05
N MET A 764 -4.71 4.43 12.43
CA MET A 764 -5.03 5.66 13.15
C MET A 764 -5.81 6.61 12.23
N PRO A 765 -6.88 7.28 12.70
CA PRO A 765 -7.63 8.24 11.89
C PRO A 765 -6.70 9.31 11.31
N SER A 766 -6.67 9.43 9.98
CA SER A 766 -5.93 10.50 9.30
C SER A 766 -6.81 11.75 9.24
N SER A 767 -6.31 12.87 9.77
CA SER A 767 -6.93 14.20 9.66
C SER A 767 -6.67 14.88 8.31
N ALA A 768 -5.97 14.21 7.39
CA ALA A 768 -5.69 14.77 6.08
C ALA A 768 -6.98 14.87 5.24
N PRO A 769 -7.26 16.02 4.60
CA PRO A 769 -8.39 16.14 3.70
C PRO A 769 -8.25 15.15 2.54
N LEU A 770 -9.40 14.65 2.08
CA LEU A 770 -9.51 13.78 0.91
C LEU A 770 -8.72 14.37 -0.26
N PRO A 771 -7.79 13.62 -0.88
CA PRO A 771 -7.20 14.02 -2.15
C PRO A 771 -8.32 14.32 -3.15
N LYS A 772 -8.21 15.43 -3.89
CA LYS A 772 -9.14 15.74 -4.99
C LYS A 772 -9.21 14.53 -5.92
N HIS A 773 -10.42 14.21 -6.42
CA HIS A 773 -10.69 13.07 -7.29
C HIS A 773 -9.87 13.17 -8.59
N ASP A 774 -8.68 12.58 -8.59
CA ASP A 774 -7.87 12.38 -9.78
C ASP A 774 -8.21 11.00 -10.35
N VAL A 775 -9.04 10.99 -11.39
CA VAL A 775 -9.52 9.77 -12.07
C VAL A 775 -8.35 8.97 -12.65
N ALA A 776 -7.27 9.63 -13.10
CA ALA A 776 -6.09 8.96 -13.63
C ALA A 776 -5.28 8.28 -12.52
N ALA A 777 -5.09 8.96 -11.40
CA ALA A 777 -4.47 8.36 -10.21
C ALA A 777 -5.30 7.18 -9.67
N GLU A 778 -6.63 7.30 -9.65
CA GLU A 778 -7.51 6.23 -9.16
C GLU A 778 -7.40 4.97 -10.02
N ARG A 779 -7.35 5.11 -11.36
CA ARG A 779 -7.14 3.99 -12.30
C ARG A 779 -5.87 3.20 -12.01
N THR A 780 -4.75 3.89 -11.78
CA THR A 780 -3.48 3.24 -11.46
C THR A 780 -3.47 2.58 -10.07
N SER A 781 -4.25 3.10 -9.12
CA SER A 781 -4.32 2.58 -7.75
C SER A 781 -5.31 1.42 -7.56
N LYS A 782 -6.29 1.27 -8.44
CA LYS A 782 -7.39 0.28 -8.35
C LYS A 782 -7.53 -0.58 -9.63
N PRO A 783 -6.52 -1.40 -9.97
CA PRO A 783 -6.60 -2.27 -11.16
C PRO A 783 -7.74 -3.30 -11.05
N TRP A 784 -8.10 -3.74 -9.83
CA TRP A 784 -9.26 -4.60 -9.58
C TRP A 784 -10.61 -4.00 -10.03
N LYS A 785 -10.71 -2.66 -10.11
CA LYS A 785 -11.93 -1.94 -10.47
C LYS A 785 -11.97 -1.63 -11.97
N TYR A 786 -10.85 -1.17 -12.54
CA TYR A 786 -10.80 -0.60 -13.89
C TYR A 786 -10.11 -1.48 -14.94
N GLU A 787 -9.24 -2.42 -14.56
CA GLU A 787 -8.53 -3.28 -15.52
C GLU A 787 -9.09 -4.71 -15.50
N THR A 788 -9.27 -5.26 -14.29
CA THR A 788 -9.68 -6.65 -14.07
C THR A 788 -11.09 -6.68 -13.47
N VAL A 789 -12.10 -6.40 -14.29
CA VAL A 789 -13.49 -6.18 -13.84
C VAL A 789 -14.13 -7.35 -13.09
N TYR A 790 -13.65 -8.57 -13.37
CA TYR A 790 -14.09 -9.82 -12.76
C TYR A 790 -13.36 -10.17 -11.45
N ALA A 791 -12.43 -9.32 -10.98
CA ALA A 791 -11.67 -9.58 -9.75
C ALA A 791 -12.58 -9.73 -8.51
N VAL A 792 -13.64 -8.90 -8.42
CA VAL A 792 -14.61 -8.95 -7.32
C VAL A 792 -15.41 -10.25 -7.35
N ARG A 793 -15.74 -10.76 -8.54
CA ARG A 793 -16.41 -12.06 -8.70
C ARG A 793 -15.54 -13.21 -8.22
N VAL A 794 -14.25 -13.20 -8.55
CA VAL A 794 -13.31 -14.22 -8.05
C VAL A 794 -13.18 -14.16 -6.53
N LEU A 795 -13.09 -12.95 -5.95
CA LEU A 795 -13.11 -12.79 -4.49
C LEU A 795 -14.40 -13.33 -3.86
N ALA A 796 -15.56 -13.01 -4.45
CA ALA A 796 -16.86 -13.46 -3.98
C ALA A 796 -16.94 -14.99 -3.94
N TRP A 797 -16.56 -15.64 -5.06
CA TRP A 797 -16.53 -17.08 -5.16
C TRP A 797 -15.62 -17.72 -4.10
N ILE A 798 -14.44 -17.15 -3.84
CA ILE A 798 -13.53 -17.64 -2.78
C ILE A 798 -14.20 -17.55 -1.40
N VAL A 799 -14.82 -16.42 -1.06
CA VAL A 799 -15.47 -16.24 0.25
C VAL A 799 -16.66 -17.19 0.42
N GLU A 800 -17.43 -17.42 -0.64
CA GLU A 800 -18.63 -18.25 -0.61
C GLU A 800 -18.34 -19.77 -0.62
N ASN A 801 -17.20 -20.19 -1.20
CA ASN A 801 -16.90 -21.61 -1.45
C ASN A 801 -15.70 -22.15 -0.65
N ALA A 802 -14.93 -21.29 0.03
CA ALA A 802 -13.80 -21.75 0.83
C ALA A 802 -14.28 -22.45 2.13
N PRO A 803 -13.74 -23.63 2.46
CA PRO A 803 -13.97 -24.27 3.75
C PRO A 803 -13.66 -23.33 4.92
N GLY A 804 -14.53 -23.30 5.93
CA GLY A 804 -14.39 -22.40 7.07
C GLY A 804 -13.06 -22.52 7.83
N GLU A 805 -12.47 -23.72 7.87
CA GLU A 805 -11.15 -23.97 8.46
C GLU A 805 -10.03 -23.20 7.73
N ILE A 806 -10.09 -23.16 6.39
CA ILE A 806 -9.11 -22.46 5.56
C ILE A 806 -9.24 -20.96 5.75
N ILE A 807 -10.48 -20.45 5.81
CA ILE A 807 -10.76 -19.04 6.10
C ILE A 807 -10.23 -18.68 7.50
N ALA A 808 -10.50 -19.50 8.52
CA ALA A 808 -10.05 -19.25 9.89
C ALA A 808 -8.52 -19.26 10.03
N GLN A 809 -7.82 -20.17 9.37
CA GLN A 809 -6.35 -20.25 9.39
C GLN A 809 -5.68 -19.09 8.62
N ASN A 810 -6.30 -18.63 7.53
CA ASN A 810 -5.73 -17.65 6.59
C ASN A 810 -6.50 -16.33 6.57
N TRP A 811 -7.22 -16.03 7.65
CA TRP A 811 -8.15 -14.90 7.74
C TRP A 811 -7.48 -13.57 7.37
N HIS A 812 -6.19 -13.39 7.67
CA HIS A 812 -5.43 -12.17 7.42
C HIS A 812 -5.35 -11.75 5.94
N LEU A 813 -5.61 -12.66 4.99
CA LEU A 813 -5.61 -12.37 3.55
C LEU A 813 -6.90 -11.70 3.05
N PHE A 814 -7.99 -11.77 3.82
CA PHE A 814 -9.32 -11.31 3.42
C PHE A 814 -9.66 -9.85 3.80
N PRO A 815 -9.25 -9.31 4.96
CA PRO A 815 -9.58 -7.94 5.34
C PRO A 815 -9.14 -6.88 4.32
N PRO A 816 -7.92 -6.91 3.74
CA PRO A 816 -7.52 -5.87 2.79
C PRO A 816 -8.46 -5.73 1.58
N PRO A 817 -8.81 -6.78 0.82
CA PRO A 817 -9.76 -6.65 -0.28
C PRO A 817 -11.18 -6.32 0.20
N LEU A 818 -11.67 -6.91 1.30
CA LEU A 818 -13.02 -6.62 1.82
C LEU A 818 -13.17 -5.16 2.26
N LEU A 819 -12.21 -4.62 3.01
CA LEU A 819 -12.22 -3.22 3.46
C LEU A 819 -12.05 -2.26 2.29
N THR A 820 -11.27 -2.63 1.27
CA THR A 820 -11.15 -1.82 0.05
C THR A 820 -12.50 -1.65 -0.65
N LEU A 821 -13.33 -2.71 -0.69
CA LEU A 821 -14.69 -2.63 -1.24
C LEU A 821 -15.62 -1.76 -0.38
N LEU A 822 -15.53 -1.90 0.95
CA LEU A 822 -16.32 -1.10 1.90
C LEU A 822 -15.95 0.39 1.88
N ASP A 823 -14.70 0.72 1.63
CA ASP A 823 -14.19 2.10 1.56
C ASP A 823 -14.37 2.75 0.16
N ASP A 824 -14.78 2.01 -0.88
CA ASP A 824 -14.88 2.54 -2.25
C ASP A 824 -15.92 3.65 -2.37
N ALA A 825 -15.78 4.60 -3.31
CA ALA A 825 -16.78 5.66 -3.49
C ALA A 825 -18.08 5.15 -4.14
N SER A 826 -18.02 4.03 -4.86
CA SER A 826 -19.15 3.47 -5.61
C SER A 826 -20.08 2.66 -4.70
N THR A 827 -21.37 3.02 -4.68
CA THR A 827 -22.39 2.35 -3.85
C THR A 827 -22.56 0.85 -4.17
N PRO A 828 -22.47 0.37 -5.42
CA PRO A 828 -22.54 -1.07 -5.71
C PRO A 828 -21.37 -1.86 -5.11
N PHE A 829 -20.13 -1.36 -5.20
CA PHE A 829 -18.97 -2.06 -4.63
C PHE A 829 -19.02 -2.10 -3.10
N ARG A 830 -19.50 -1.03 -2.44
CA ARG A 830 -19.76 -1.05 -1.00
C ARG A 830 -20.81 -2.09 -0.60
N ALA A 831 -21.88 -2.19 -1.38
CA ALA A 831 -22.94 -3.17 -1.13
C ALA A 831 -22.40 -4.60 -1.28
N THR A 832 -21.62 -4.87 -2.34
CA THR A 832 -20.94 -6.16 -2.52
C THR A 832 -19.97 -6.44 -1.38
N GLY A 833 -19.16 -5.47 -0.97
CA GLY A 833 -18.24 -5.61 0.17
C GLY A 833 -18.97 -5.96 1.47
N SER A 834 -20.13 -5.34 1.72
CA SER A 834 -20.97 -5.62 2.89
C SER A 834 -21.55 -7.03 2.84
N HIS A 835 -22.02 -7.47 1.67
CA HIS A 835 -22.51 -8.83 1.47
C HIS A 835 -21.41 -9.89 1.67
N LEU A 836 -20.23 -9.68 1.09
CA LEU A 836 -19.11 -10.60 1.26
C LEU A 836 -18.63 -10.65 2.70
N LEU A 837 -18.63 -9.51 3.40
CA LEU A 837 -18.30 -9.48 4.82
C LEU A 837 -19.30 -10.31 5.65
N SER A 838 -20.60 -10.22 5.33
CA SER A 838 -21.64 -11.06 5.96
C SER A 838 -21.39 -12.56 5.75
N ALA A 839 -20.88 -12.98 4.59
CA ALA A 839 -20.54 -14.38 4.31
C ALA A 839 -19.23 -14.82 4.99
N PHE A 840 -18.26 -13.90 5.10
CA PHE A 840 -16.95 -14.18 5.69
C PHE A 840 -16.98 -14.29 7.22
N LEU A 841 -17.72 -13.41 7.90
CA LEU A 841 -17.72 -13.29 9.37
C LEU A 841 -18.06 -14.60 10.13
N PRO A 842 -19.05 -15.41 9.72
CA PRO A 842 -19.40 -16.66 10.42
C PRO A 842 -18.26 -17.68 10.52
N HIS A 843 -17.24 -17.58 9.68
CA HIS A 843 -16.07 -18.46 9.71
C HIS A 843 -15.00 -18.03 10.73
N LEU A 844 -15.18 -16.88 11.38
CA LEU A 844 -14.25 -16.37 12.40
C LEU A 844 -14.76 -16.64 13.81
N SER A 845 -13.84 -16.73 14.77
CA SER A 845 -14.19 -16.84 16.19
C SER A 845 -14.27 -15.48 16.88
N SER A 846 -15.17 -15.34 17.87
CA SER A 846 -15.24 -14.15 18.72
C SER A 846 -13.88 -13.78 19.33
N LYS A 847 -13.13 -14.79 19.81
CA LYS A 847 -11.78 -14.60 20.37
C LYS A 847 -10.83 -13.96 19.37
N LEU A 848 -10.83 -14.43 18.12
CA LEU A 848 -9.99 -13.88 17.06
C LEU A 848 -10.34 -12.41 16.76
N LEU A 849 -11.63 -12.09 16.65
CA LEU A 849 -12.10 -10.73 16.38
C LEU A 849 -11.70 -9.75 17.49
N LYS A 850 -11.81 -10.18 18.76
CA LYS A 850 -11.43 -9.37 19.92
C LYS A 850 -9.91 -9.19 20.03
N GLN A 851 -9.11 -10.25 19.82
CA GLN A 851 -7.64 -10.18 19.95
C GLN A 851 -6.95 -9.44 18.80
N SER A 852 -7.46 -9.58 17.57
CA SER A 852 -6.86 -8.92 16.40
C SER A 852 -7.27 -7.45 16.26
N GLY A 853 -8.36 -7.03 16.93
CA GLY A 853 -8.96 -5.71 16.76
C GLY A 853 -9.71 -5.54 15.43
N ILE A 854 -9.76 -6.56 14.56
CA ILE A 854 -10.40 -6.45 13.24
C ILE A 854 -11.91 -6.26 13.32
N GLY A 855 -12.55 -6.73 14.41
CA GLY A 855 -13.97 -6.53 14.63
C GLY A 855 -14.37 -5.05 14.75
N GLU A 856 -13.50 -4.21 15.32
CA GLU A 856 -13.72 -2.75 15.37
C GLU A 856 -13.51 -2.10 14.01
N VAL A 857 -12.53 -2.58 13.25
CA VAL A 857 -12.24 -2.08 11.91
C VAL A 857 -13.44 -2.28 10.98
N PHE A 858 -14.06 -3.47 11.01
CA PHE A 858 -15.26 -3.74 10.23
C PHE A 858 -16.45 -2.87 10.68
N GLU A 859 -16.60 -2.64 11.99
CA GLU A 859 -17.60 -1.72 12.53
C GLU A 859 -17.38 -0.28 12.02
N ASP A 860 -16.15 0.22 12.10
CA ASP A 860 -15.78 1.58 11.67
C ASP A 860 -15.94 1.77 10.15
N ALA A 861 -15.78 0.72 9.35
CA ALA A 861 -16.02 0.74 7.90
C ALA A 861 -17.53 0.66 7.54
N LEU A 862 -18.32 -0.09 8.30
CA LEU A 862 -19.75 -0.30 8.02
C LEU A 862 -20.64 0.85 8.52
N LEU A 863 -20.40 1.39 9.72
CA LEU A 863 -21.29 2.39 10.32
C LEU A 863 -21.51 3.65 9.46
N PRO A 864 -20.49 4.24 8.80
CA PRO A 864 -20.69 5.39 7.93
C PRO A 864 -21.59 5.09 6.72
N THR A 865 -21.71 3.83 6.32
CA THR A 865 -22.55 3.41 5.19
C THR A 865 -24.05 3.62 5.48
N LEU A 866 -24.44 3.66 6.75
CA LEU A 866 -25.82 3.92 7.15
C LEU A 866 -26.30 5.35 6.84
N LEU A 867 -25.39 6.25 6.46
CA LEU A 867 -25.66 7.65 6.12
C LEU A 867 -25.90 7.90 4.62
N TYR A 868 -25.83 6.87 3.77
CA TYR A 868 -26.09 6.97 2.33
C TYR A 868 -27.60 7.01 2.05
N LEU A 869 -28.20 8.18 2.26
CA LEU A 869 -29.64 8.41 2.22
C LEU A 869 -30.07 9.24 0.98
N PRO A 870 -31.38 9.21 0.62
CA PRO A 870 -31.95 9.85 -0.57
C PRO A 870 -31.52 11.30 -0.91
N ASN A 871 -31.17 12.11 0.09
CA ASN A 871 -30.71 13.49 -0.13
C ASN A 871 -29.38 13.59 -0.90
N LEU A 872 -28.58 12.52 -0.91
CA LEU A 872 -27.26 12.45 -1.56
C LEU A 872 -27.12 11.22 -2.47
N THR A 873 -27.97 10.21 -2.33
CA THR A 873 -27.86 8.92 -3.02
C THR A 873 -29.24 8.49 -3.52
N PRO A 874 -29.42 8.02 -4.76
CA PRO A 874 -30.73 7.58 -5.25
C PRO A 874 -31.39 6.52 -4.36
N VAL A 875 -32.73 6.54 -4.25
CA VAL A 875 -33.49 5.65 -3.35
C VAL A 875 -33.14 4.17 -3.55
N ASP A 876 -33.08 3.70 -4.80
CA ASP A 876 -32.79 2.29 -5.12
C ASP A 876 -31.35 1.88 -4.79
N GLU A 877 -30.40 2.84 -4.83
CA GLU A 877 -29.01 2.60 -4.41
C GLU A 877 -28.90 2.56 -2.89
N SER A 878 -29.55 3.51 -2.20
CA SER A 878 -29.66 3.53 -0.75
C SER A 878 -30.28 2.23 -0.22
N LEU A 879 -31.38 1.77 -0.80
CA LEU A 879 -32.05 0.52 -0.38
C LEU A 879 -31.12 -0.70 -0.48
N ARG A 880 -30.43 -0.88 -1.62
CA ARG A 880 -29.49 -1.98 -1.81
C ARG A 880 -28.33 -1.92 -0.83
N LEU A 881 -27.75 -0.73 -0.65
CA LEU A 881 -26.60 -0.53 0.22
C LEU A 881 -26.96 -0.72 1.70
N LEU A 882 -28.02 -0.08 2.18
CA LEU A 882 -28.47 -0.18 3.57
C LEU A 882 -28.86 -1.62 3.92
N SER A 883 -29.58 -2.33 3.05
CA SER A 883 -29.97 -3.73 3.29
C SER A 883 -28.75 -4.62 3.53
N SER A 884 -27.70 -4.45 2.70
CA SER A 884 -26.45 -5.20 2.84
C SER A 884 -25.65 -4.80 4.09
N ALA A 885 -25.61 -3.51 4.43
CA ALA A 885 -24.86 -2.99 5.58
C ALA A 885 -25.48 -3.42 6.92
N TYR A 886 -26.82 -3.34 7.05
CA TYR A 886 -27.52 -3.84 8.23
C TYR A 886 -27.35 -5.35 8.40
N GLY A 887 -27.40 -6.11 7.29
CA GLY A 887 -27.11 -7.54 7.32
C GLY A 887 -25.71 -7.85 7.87
N ALA A 888 -24.69 -7.17 7.35
CA ALA A 888 -23.31 -7.32 7.81
C ALA A 888 -23.12 -6.93 9.28
N LEU A 889 -23.71 -5.80 9.73
CA LEU A 889 -23.67 -5.36 11.13
C LEU A 889 -24.37 -6.35 12.07
N SER A 890 -25.48 -6.95 11.63
CA SER A 890 -26.20 -7.97 12.39
C SER A 890 -25.33 -9.22 12.60
N VAL A 891 -24.71 -9.74 11.52
CA VAL A 891 -23.79 -10.90 11.60
C VAL A 891 -22.56 -10.57 12.44
N LEU A 892 -21.98 -9.37 12.28
CA LEU A 892 -20.84 -8.93 13.09
C LEU A 892 -21.19 -8.91 14.58
N CYS A 893 -22.37 -8.44 14.94
CA CYS A 893 -22.85 -8.45 16.32
C CYS A 893 -22.93 -9.87 16.89
N ASP A 894 -23.45 -10.82 16.11
CA ASP A 894 -23.67 -12.20 16.55
C ASP A 894 -22.36 -12.98 16.69
N VAL A 895 -21.39 -12.75 15.79
CA VAL A 895 -20.09 -13.43 15.85
C VAL A 895 -19.17 -12.80 16.90
N ARG A 896 -19.21 -11.47 17.06
CA ARG A 896 -18.28 -10.75 17.95
C ARG A 896 -18.68 -10.83 19.42
N TYR A 897 -19.98 -10.78 19.74
CA TYR A 897 -20.45 -10.64 21.11
C TYR A 897 -21.39 -11.76 21.56
N GLU A 898 -21.21 -12.22 22.79
CA GLU A 898 -22.12 -13.18 23.41
C GLU A 898 -23.42 -12.50 23.89
N VAL A 899 -24.49 -13.27 24.00
CA VAL A 899 -25.79 -12.77 24.49
C VAL A 899 -25.64 -12.37 25.97
N GLY A 900 -26.01 -11.14 26.31
CA GLY A 900 -25.89 -10.58 27.67
C GLY A 900 -24.62 -9.75 27.92
N GLU A 901 -23.64 -9.74 26.99
CA GLU A 901 -22.45 -8.91 27.11
C GLU A 901 -22.81 -7.41 27.00
N LYS A 902 -22.30 -6.58 27.92
CA LYS A 902 -22.58 -5.12 27.90
C LYS A 902 -22.16 -4.46 26.59
N ALA A 903 -21.01 -4.87 26.03
CA ALA A 903 -20.50 -4.35 24.76
C ALA A 903 -21.44 -4.64 23.58
N ARG A 904 -22.21 -5.75 23.62
CA ARG A 904 -23.24 -6.07 22.62
C ARG A 904 -24.33 -5.00 22.60
N ILE A 905 -24.80 -4.60 23.78
CA ILE A 905 -25.86 -3.59 23.91
C ILE A 905 -25.35 -2.20 23.52
N GLU A 906 -24.09 -1.87 23.83
CA GLU A 906 -23.46 -0.62 23.39
C GLU A 906 -23.31 -0.56 21.85
N PHE A 907 -22.95 -1.67 21.21
CA PHE A 907 -22.92 -1.79 19.75
C PHE A 907 -24.32 -1.60 19.13
N LEU A 908 -25.32 -2.32 19.62
CA LEU A 908 -26.69 -2.22 19.11
C LEU A 908 -27.29 -0.81 19.32
N ASP A 909 -26.97 -0.14 20.45
CA ASP A 909 -27.37 1.25 20.70
C ASP A 909 -26.78 2.22 19.66
N ARG A 910 -25.51 2.04 19.26
CA ARG A 910 -24.90 2.84 18.20
C ARG A 910 -25.61 2.63 16.86
N VAL A 911 -25.85 1.38 16.46
CA VAL A 911 -26.56 1.05 15.21
C VAL A 911 -27.98 1.62 15.21
N MET A 912 -28.68 1.54 16.34
CA MET A 912 -30.03 2.10 16.50
C MET A 912 -30.05 3.62 16.33
N ARG A 913 -29.11 4.34 16.98
CA ARG A 913 -29.03 5.80 16.91
C ARG A 913 -28.55 6.31 15.56
N MET A 914 -27.43 5.77 15.08
CA MET A 914 -26.77 6.26 13.87
C MET A 914 -27.42 5.74 12.59
N GLY A 915 -28.03 4.56 12.64
CA GLY A 915 -28.75 3.98 11.50
C GLY A 915 -30.21 4.39 11.51
N VAL A 916 -30.98 3.83 12.45
CA VAL A 916 -32.45 3.92 12.39
C VAL A 916 -32.95 5.34 12.66
N PHE A 917 -32.57 5.95 13.79
CA PHE A 917 -33.13 7.26 14.15
C PHE A 917 -32.64 8.38 13.25
N MET A 918 -31.35 8.43 12.98
CA MET A 918 -30.78 9.40 12.06
C MET A 918 -31.30 9.19 10.63
N GLY A 919 -31.39 7.93 10.18
CA GLY A 919 -31.98 7.57 8.89
C GLY A 919 -33.42 8.04 8.75
N TYR A 920 -34.26 7.80 9.77
CA TYR A 920 -35.65 8.24 9.76
C TYR A 920 -35.76 9.77 9.73
N HIS A 921 -34.97 10.48 10.54
CA HIS A 921 -34.99 11.95 10.57
C HIS A 921 -34.63 12.58 9.21
N HIS A 922 -33.74 11.95 8.44
CA HIS A 922 -33.29 12.48 7.14
C HIS A 922 -34.09 11.98 5.94
N ALA A 923 -34.80 10.85 6.07
CA ALA A 923 -35.48 10.19 4.95
C ALA A 923 -36.94 9.78 5.27
N SER A 924 -37.59 10.43 6.24
CA SER A 924 -38.98 10.15 6.63
C SER A 924 -39.98 10.33 5.48
N GLU A 925 -39.64 11.16 4.49
CA GLU A 925 -40.47 11.41 3.31
C GLU A 925 -40.42 10.28 2.26
N HIS A 926 -39.55 9.27 2.45
CA HIS A 926 -39.37 8.17 1.51
C HIS A 926 -39.91 6.85 2.09
N PRO A 927 -41.13 6.42 1.72
CA PRO A 927 -41.79 5.25 2.32
C PRO A 927 -40.97 3.96 2.28
N ALA A 928 -40.27 3.70 1.17
CA ALA A 928 -39.44 2.49 1.03
C ALA A 928 -38.25 2.46 2.00
N ILE A 929 -37.63 3.62 2.28
CA ILE A 929 -36.54 3.71 3.25
C ILE A 929 -37.10 3.53 4.66
N VAL A 930 -38.21 4.21 4.98
CA VAL A 930 -38.86 4.06 6.29
C VAL A 930 -39.26 2.60 6.54
N GLN A 931 -39.80 1.92 5.52
CA GLN A 931 -40.12 0.49 5.60
C GLN A 931 -38.89 -0.33 6.00
N LEU A 932 -37.76 -0.16 5.30
CA LEU A 932 -36.50 -0.84 5.63
C LEU A 932 -36.04 -0.54 7.06
N LEU A 933 -36.07 0.73 7.48
CA LEU A 933 -35.64 1.12 8.83
C LEU A 933 -36.52 0.51 9.92
N LEU A 934 -37.82 0.34 9.68
CA LEU A 934 -38.75 -0.32 10.59
C LEU A 934 -38.52 -1.84 10.64
N GLU A 935 -38.22 -2.47 9.51
CA GLU A 935 -37.79 -3.87 9.48
C GLU A 935 -36.50 -4.07 10.30
N GLN A 936 -35.54 -3.16 10.19
CA GLN A 936 -34.32 -3.20 11.01
C GLN A 936 -34.58 -2.87 12.48
N THR A 937 -35.53 -1.97 12.76
CA THR A 937 -35.97 -1.68 14.14
C THR A 937 -36.45 -2.95 14.84
N LYS A 938 -37.25 -3.77 14.15
CA LYS A 938 -37.70 -5.06 14.67
C LYS A 938 -36.50 -5.94 15.06
N VAL A 939 -35.54 -6.13 14.15
CA VAL A 939 -34.35 -6.98 14.36
C VAL A 939 -33.49 -6.46 15.53
N LEU A 940 -33.25 -5.14 15.59
CA LEU A 940 -32.42 -4.53 16.62
C LEU A 940 -33.08 -4.61 18.01
N VAL A 941 -34.37 -4.32 18.12
CA VAL A 941 -35.10 -4.39 19.40
C VAL A 941 -35.14 -5.83 19.91
N GLU A 942 -35.35 -6.81 19.03
CA GLU A 942 -35.30 -8.23 19.38
C GLU A 942 -33.93 -8.65 19.94
N LYS A 943 -32.84 -8.19 19.31
CA LYS A 943 -31.47 -8.44 19.79
C LYS A 943 -31.11 -7.69 21.08
N MET A 944 -31.70 -6.52 21.33
CA MET A 944 -31.48 -5.71 22.53
C MET A 944 -32.30 -6.20 23.74
N GLY A 945 -33.44 -6.83 23.50
CA GLY A 945 -34.37 -7.23 24.55
C GLY A 945 -34.84 -6.06 25.41
N ILE A 946 -34.87 -6.25 26.74
CA ILE A 946 -35.30 -5.23 27.70
C ILE A 946 -34.45 -3.94 27.66
N HIS A 947 -33.23 -4.00 27.14
CA HIS A 947 -32.37 -2.82 27.03
C HIS A 947 -32.86 -1.82 25.97
N ALA A 948 -33.80 -2.20 25.10
CA ALA A 948 -34.44 -1.29 24.16
C ALA A 948 -35.36 -0.25 24.83
N VAL A 949 -35.72 -0.44 26.12
CA VAL A 949 -36.59 0.47 26.89
C VAL A 949 -36.09 1.93 26.86
N LYS A 950 -34.77 2.15 26.87
CA LYS A 950 -34.18 3.50 26.82
C LYS A 950 -34.51 4.28 25.55
N HIS A 951 -34.89 3.58 24.48
CA HIS A 951 -35.19 4.14 23.17
C HIS A 951 -36.68 4.40 22.93
N LEU A 952 -37.56 4.04 23.88
CA LEU A 952 -39.02 4.23 23.73
C LEU A 952 -39.42 5.67 23.43
N LYS A 953 -38.68 6.65 23.97
CA LYS A 953 -38.93 8.07 23.72
C LYS A 953 -38.83 8.45 22.24
N ASP A 954 -38.03 7.73 21.46
CA ASP A 954 -37.77 7.99 20.04
C ASP A 954 -38.55 6.99 19.15
N LEU A 955 -38.60 5.72 19.57
CA LEU A 955 -39.33 4.64 18.86
C LEU A 955 -40.84 4.89 18.76
N ILE A 956 -41.48 5.26 19.88
CA ILE A 956 -42.94 5.41 19.92
C ILE A 956 -43.42 6.55 19.01
N PRO A 957 -42.78 7.75 18.98
CA PRO A 957 -43.10 8.76 17.98
C PRO A 957 -42.98 8.26 16.54
N ILE A 958 -41.88 7.61 16.15
CA ILE A 958 -41.67 7.11 14.78
C ILE A 958 -42.78 6.13 14.35
N LEU A 959 -43.07 5.15 15.21
CA LEU A 959 -44.12 4.16 14.98
C LEU A 959 -45.51 4.81 14.94
N SER A 960 -45.79 5.72 15.88
CA SER A 960 -47.06 6.43 15.95
C SER A 960 -47.30 7.29 14.72
N THR A 961 -46.31 8.04 14.24
CA THR A 961 -46.45 8.88 13.04
C THR A 961 -46.75 8.01 11.83
N THR A 962 -46.04 6.90 11.66
CA THR A 962 -46.25 5.99 10.52
C THR A 962 -47.64 5.33 10.55
N LEU A 963 -48.13 4.94 11.74
CA LEU A 963 -49.44 4.30 11.90
C LEU A 963 -50.62 5.28 11.86
N THR A 964 -50.38 6.58 12.05
CA THR A 964 -51.44 7.62 12.04
C THR A 964 -51.46 8.44 10.77
N ASP A 965 -50.62 8.11 9.79
CA ASP A 965 -50.63 8.75 8.48
C ASP A 965 -51.91 8.34 7.71
N PRO A 966 -52.78 9.30 7.34
CA PRO A 966 -54.04 9.01 6.65
C PRO A 966 -53.85 8.33 5.29
N PHE A 967 -52.66 8.45 4.67
CA PHE A 967 -52.35 7.82 3.40
C PHE A 967 -51.68 6.44 3.56
N ALA A 968 -51.36 6.01 4.79
CA ALA A 968 -50.68 4.75 5.04
C ALA A 968 -51.39 3.50 4.46
N PRO A 969 -52.73 3.41 4.39
CA PRO A 969 -53.42 2.26 3.77
C PRO A 969 -53.07 2.03 2.29
N SER A 970 -52.58 3.07 1.59
CA SER A 970 -52.10 2.94 0.20
C SER A 970 -50.75 2.20 0.08
N ASN A 971 -50.04 2.02 1.20
CA ASN A 971 -48.78 1.28 1.26
C ASN A 971 -48.81 0.20 2.38
N PRO A 972 -49.48 -0.94 2.13
CA PRO A 972 -49.59 -2.02 3.11
C PRO A 972 -48.24 -2.58 3.62
N PRO A 973 -47.18 -2.75 2.80
CA PRO A 973 -45.87 -3.21 3.27
C PRO A 973 -45.26 -2.33 4.38
N LEU A 974 -45.35 -1.00 4.24
CA LEU A 974 -44.88 -0.07 5.26
C LEU A 974 -45.66 -0.22 6.58
N LEU A 975 -46.98 -0.32 6.49
CA LEU A 975 -47.84 -0.54 7.66
C LEU A 975 -47.50 -1.85 8.36
N LEU A 976 -47.32 -2.95 7.62
CA LEU A 976 -46.93 -4.24 8.18
C LEU A 976 -45.60 -4.15 8.94
N SER A 977 -44.59 -3.50 8.34
CA SER A 977 -43.29 -3.31 8.99
C SER A 977 -43.39 -2.45 10.26
N ALA A 978 -44.21 -1.39 10.26
CA ALA A 978 -44.50 -0.59 11.44
C ALA A 978 -45.19 -1.38 12.55
N ILE A 979 -46.24 -2.15 12.21
CA ILE A 979 -47.00 -2.95 13.17
C ILE A 979 -46.11 -4.03 13.78
N ARG A 980 -45.33 -4.76 12.95
CA ARG A 980 -44.42 -5.80 13.42
C ARG A 980 -43.31 -5.25 14.30
N ALA A 981 -42.75 -4.09 13.96
CA ALA A 981 -41.81 -3.40 14.83
C ALA A 981 -42.44 -3.01 16.17
N LEU A 982 -43.67 -2.49 16.17
CA LEU A 982 -44.42 -2.18 17.39
C LEU A 982 -44.69 -3.43 18.23
N GLN A 983 -45.11 -4.55 17.63
CA GLN A 983 -45.30 -5.83 18.33
C GLN A 983 -44.01 -6.26 19.05
N THR A 984 -42.86 -6.18 18.38
CA THR A 984 -41.56 -6.50 19.00
C THR A 984 -41.19 -5.53 20.12
N VAL A 985 -41.50 -4.23 19.97
CA VAL A 985 -41.34 -3.25 21.05
C VAL A 985 -42.22 -3.60 22.26
N LEU A 986 -43.48 -3.98 22.03
CA LEU A 986 -44.39 -4.39 23.11
C LEU A 986 -43.87 -5.63 23.84
N LEU A 987 -43.39 -6.64 23.11
CA LEU A 987 -42.86 -7.87 23.69
C LEU A 987 -41.60 -7.65 24.54
N ASN A 988 -40.71 -6.75 24.12
CA ASN A 988 -39.41 -6.57 24.77
C ASN A 988 -39.38 -5.42 25.79
N CYS A 989 -40.24 -4.40 25.62
CA CYS A 989 -40.23 -3.19 26.44
C CYS A 989 -41.44 -3.08 27.38
N TRP A 990 -42.27 -4.13 27.50
CA TRP A 990 -43.50 -4.14 28.31
C TRP A 990 -43.39 -3.50 29.71
N PRO A 991 -42.29 -3.61 30.48
CA PRO A 991 -42.24 -3.06 31.84
C PRO A 991 -42.42 -1.54 31.90
N ARG A 992 -42.05 -0.83 30.83
CA ARG A 992 -42.12 0.65 30.75
C ARG A 992 -43.28 1.14 29.88
N ILE A 993 -43.91 0.26 29.10
CA ILE A 993 -45.05 0.59 28.23
C ILE A 993 -46.30 0.99 29.05
N SER A 994 -46.43 0.48 30.28
CA SER A 994 -47.53 0.79 31.19
C SER A 994 -47.65 2.28 31.57
N GLU A 995 -46.59 3.07 31.37
CA GLU A 995 -46.61 4.51 31.60
C GLU A 995 -47.65 5.22 30.72
N PRO A 996 -48.45 6.14 31.29
CA PRO A 996 -49.52 6.83 30.56
C PRO A 996 -49.06 7.48 29.24
N LYS A 997 -47.88 8.11 29.22
CA LYS A 997 -47.36 8.80 28.03
C LYS A 997 -47.09 7.89 26.83
N TYR A 998 -46.72 6.63 27.04
CA TYR A 998 -46.44 5.68 25.95
C TYR A 998 -47.70 4.90 25.61
N LYS A 999 -48.35 4.34 26.62
CA LYS A 999 -49.62 3.60 26.49
C LYS A 999 -50.66 4.38 25.69
N MET A 1000 -50.93 5.64 26.07
CA MET A 1000 -51.96 6.45 25.41
C MET A 1000 -51.61 6.78 23.96
N LYS A 1001 -50.32 7.00 23.65
CA LYS A 1001 -49.86 7.20 22.26
C LYS A 1001 -50.06 5.94 21.42
N ILE A 1002 -49.73 4.76 21.95
CA ILE A 1002 -49.88 3.48 21.25
C ILE A 1002 -51.36 3.17 21.00
N ILE A 1003 -52.22 3.37 22.02
CA ILE A 1003 -53.68 3.20 21.86
C ILE A 1003 -54.19 4.11 20.75
N LYS A 1004 -53.86 5.41 20.79
CA LYS A 1004 -54.26 6.36 19.74
C LYS A 1004 -53.79 5.90 18.37
N ALA A 1005 -52.51 5.52 18.23
CA ALA A 1005 -51.95 5.10 16.95
C ALA A 1005 -52.65 3.87 16.36
N LEU A 1006 -52.86 2.83 17.17
CA LEU A 1006 -53.56 1.62 16.74
C LEU A 1006 -55.02 1.90 16.38
N SER A 1007 -55.73 2.71 17.18
CA SER A 1007 -57.15 3.04 16.92
C SER A 1007 -57.34 3.85 15.64
N VAL A 1008 -56.48 4.84 15.38
CA VAL A 1008 -56.52 5.63 14.13
C VAL A 1008 -56.22 4.73 12.93
N CYS A 1009 -55.10 3.98 12.98
CA CYS A 1009 -54.73 3.05 11.92
C CYS A 1009 -55.84 2.05 11.61
N TRP A 1010 -56.48 1.48 12.64
CA TRP A 1010 -57.58 0.54 12.48
C TRP A 1010 -58.78 1.17 11.78
N THR A 1011 -59.11 2.41 12.13
CA THR A 1011 -60.23 3.15 11.52
C THR A 1011 -59.96 3.42 10.05
N ASP A 1012 -58.76 3.90 9.72
CA ASP A 1012 -58.37 4.21 8.34
C ASP A 1012 -58.31 2.95 7.47
N VAL A 1013 -57.75 1.86 7.99
CA VAL A 1013 -57.70 0.56 7.30
C VAL A 1013 -59.09 -0.05 7.12
N SER A 1014 -60.00 0.11 8.10
CA SER A 1014 -61.37 -0.42 8.02
C SER A 1014 -62.27 0.39 7.10
N ALA A 1015 -61.99 1.69 6.93
CA ALA A 1015 -62.69 2.60 6.03
C ALA A 1015 -62.24 2.48 4.57
N SER A 1016 -61.09 1.86 4.30
CA SER A 1016 -60.56 1.69 2.94
C SER A 1016 -61.41 0.74 2.08
N GLU A 1017 -61.57 1.09 0.79
CA GLU A 1017 -62.31 0.30 -0.19
C GLU A 1017 -61.54 -0.96 -0.64
N ASP A 1018 -60.21 -0.99 -0.49
CA ASP A 1018 -59.32 -2.07 -0.98
C ASP A 1018 -59.09 -3.16 0.08
N ARG A 1019 -60.18 -3.75 0.60
CA ARG A 1019 -60.15 -4.65 1.78
C ARG A 1019 -59.26 -5.88 1.60
N GLY A 1020 -59.19 -6.46 0.40
CA GLY A 1020 -58.41 -7.68 0.14
C GLY A 1020 -56.90 -7.51 0.33
N ARG A 1021 -56.34 -6.32 0.03
CA ARG A 1021 -54.91 -6.04 0.23
C ARG A 1021 -54.55 -5.74 1.68
N LEU A 1022 -55.54 -5.45 2.53
CA LEU A 1022 -55.37 -5.01 3.91
C LEU A 1022 -55.73 -6.07 4.94
N GLU A 1023 -56.13 -7.27 4.52
CA GLU A 1023 -56.48 -8.38 5.45
C GLU A 1023 -55.33 -8.75 6.38
N GLU A 1024 -54.10 -8.83 5.85
CA GLU A 1024 -52.90 -9.12 6.65
C GLU A 1024 -52.60 -8.00 7.65
N VAL A 1025 -52.79 -6.73 7.24
CA VAL A 1025 -52.62 -5.56 8.10
C VAL A 1025 -53.63 -5.59 9.25
N GLN A 1026 -54.90 -5.89 8.97
CA GLN A 1026 -55.94 -6.02 10.01
C GLN A 1026 -55.62 -7.15 10.99
N LYS A 1027 -55.11 -8.28 10.50
CA LYS A 1027 -54.70 -9.40 11.35
C LYS A 1027 -53.56 -8.99 12.28
N ASP A 1028 -52.50 -8.37 11.78
CA ASP A 1028 -51.36 -7.94 12.59
C ASP A 1028 -51.73 -6.80 13.56
N LEU A 1029 -52.68 -5.92 13.20
CA LEU A 1029 -53.24 -4.91 14.12
C LEU A 1029 -53.98 -5.54 15.30
N LYS A 1030 -54.81 -6.57 15.06
CA LYS A 1030 -55.47 -7.33 16.14
C LYS A 1030 -54.43 -7.96 17.07
N VAL A 1031 -53.36 -8.53 16.52
CA VAL A 1031 -52.26 -9.10 17.32
C VAL A 1031 -51.59 -8.02 18.16
N ALA A 1032 -51.28 -6.85 17.58
CA ALA A 1032 -50.65 -5.74 18.30
C ALA A 1032 -51.55 -5.19 19.43
N GLY A 1033 -52.86 -5.02 19.17
CA GLY A 1033 -53.83 -4.58 20.16
C GLY A 1033 -53.94 -5.55 21.35
N ARG A 1034 -54.08 -6.85 21.06
CA ARG A 1034 -54.14 -7.89 22.09
C ARG A 1034 -52.82 -8.01 22.87
N LEU A 1035 -51.68 -7.86 22.19
CA LEU A 1035 -50.35 -7.81 22.84
C LEU A 1035 -50.25 -6.63 23.80
N LEU A 1036 -50.73 -5.44 23.44
CA LEU A 1036 -50.73 -4.27 24.33
C LEU A 1036 -51.56 -4.54 25.60
N VAL A 1037 -52.76 -5.09 25.45
CA VAL A 1037 -53.63 -5.42 26.59
C VAL A 1037 -52.96 -6.43 27.52
N SER A 1038 -52.36 -7.48 26.96
CA SER A 1038 -51.63 -8.49 27.73
C SER A 1038 -50.37 -7.93 28.40
N ALA A 1039 -49.59 -7.09 27.71
CA ALA A 1039 -48.35 -6.50 28.21
C ALA A 1039 -48.57 -5.54 29.39
N VAL A 1040 -49.72 -4.87 29.45
CA VAL A 1040 -50.03 -3.85 30.47
C VAL A 1040 -50.99 -4.38 31.56
N GLY A 1041 -51.67 -5.51 31.31
CA GLY A 1041 -52.75 -6.04 32.16
C GLY A 1041 -52.37 -6.42 33.60
N GLY A 1042 -51.08 -6.57 33.92
CA GLY A 1042 -50.60 -6.94 35.26
C GLY A 1042 -50.61 -5.83 36.31
N GLY A 1043 -50.81 -4.56 35.94
CA GLY A 1043 -50.73 -3.41 36.88
C GLY A 1043 -51.66 -2.24 36.61
N VAL A 1044 -52.40 -2.23 35.50
CA VAL A 1044 -53.35 -1.16 35.14
C VAL A 1044 -54.60 -1.75 34.47
N ASN A 1045 -55.79 -1.24 34.79
CA ASN A 1045 -57.04 -1.66 34.15
C ASN A 1045 -57.21 -0.99 32.77
N VAL A 1046 -56.42 -1.43 31.78
CA VAL A 1046 -56.46 -0.93 30.40
C VAL A 1046 -57.84 -1.09 29.76
N ARG A 1047 -58.59 -2.12 30.15
CA ARG A 1047 -59.96 -2.35 29.67
C ARG A 1047 -60.91 -1.21 30.08
N ALA A 1048 -60.73 -0.62 31.26
CA ALA A 1048 -61.50 0.54 31.70
C ALA A 1048 -61.13 1.81 30.91
N GLU A 1049 -59.85 2.01 30.58
CA GLU A 1049 -59.38 3.16 29.79
C GLU A 1049 -59.80 3.09 28.31
N LEU A 1050 -59.97 1.88 27.76
CA LEU A 1050 -60.47 1.67 26.40
C LEU A 1050 -62.00 1.84 26.28
N ARG A 1051 -62.75 1.79 27.39
CA ARG A 1051 -64.23 1.83 27.38
C ARG A 1051 -64.80 3.05 26.64
N PRO A 1052 -64.33 4.31 26.87
CA PRO A 1052 -64.85 5.47 26.13
C PRO A 1052 -64.61 5.39 24.62
N LEU A 1053 -63.52 4.75 24.17
CA LEU A 1053 -63.23 4.57 22.74
C LEU A 1053 -64.12 3.51 22.11
N VAL A 1054 -64.39 2.41 22.82
CA VAL A 1054 -65.28 1.33 22.36
C VAL A 1054 -66.73 1.77 22.29
N GLU A 1055 -67.16 2.68 23.18
CA GLU A 1055 -68.50 3.30 23.13
C GLU A 1055 -68.69 4.17 21.88
N VAL A 1056 -67.63 4.84 21.40
CA VAL A 1056 -67.66 5.67 20.18
C VAL A 1056 -67.52 4.83 18.91
N ASN A 1057 -66.67 3.79 18.92
CA ASN A 1057 -66.50 2.88 17.78
C ASN A 1057 -66.33 1.43 18.26
N LYS A 1058 -67.38 0.62 18.08
CA LYS A 1058 -67.41 -0.78 18.52
C LYS A 1058 -66.35 -1.66 17.83
N ASP A 1059 -65.97 -1.34 16.59
CA ASP A 1059 -64.99 -2.12 15.83
C ASP A 1059 -63.57 -2.01 16.42
N VAL A 1060 -63.25 -0.90 17.09
CA VAL A 1060 -61.98 -0.73 17.82
C VAL A 1060 -61.89 -1.72 18.99
N GLY A 1061 -63.03 -2.10 19.60
CA GLY A 1061 -63.09 -3.12 20.64
C GLY A 1061 -62.64 -4.51 20.16
N ILE A 1062 -62.97 -4.86 18.92
CA ILE A 1062 -62.57 -6.13 18.28
C ILE A 1062 -61.04 -6.20 18.14
N MET A 1063 -60.40 -5.09 17.77
CA MET A 1063 -58.94 -5.02 17.63
C MET A 1063 -58.21 -5.29 18.95
N PHE A 1064 -58.67 -4.69 20.05
CA PHE A 1064 -58.05 -4.91 21.37
C PHE A 1064 -58.50 -6.19 22.07
N GLY A 1065 -59.51 -6.90 21.53
CA GLY A 1065 -60.13 -8.05 22.20
C GLY A 1065 -60.89 -7.65 23.48
N VAL A 1066 -61.45 -6.44 23.50
CA VAL A 1066 -62.22 -5.88 24.62
C VAL A 1066 -63.65 -5.67 24.12
N GLY A 1067 -64.58 -6.54 24.54
CA GLY A 1067 -65.97 -6.54 24.06
C GLY A 1067 -66.43 -7.85 23.41
N GLU A 1068 -65.52 -8.80 23.15
CA GLU A 1068 -65.89 -10.20 22.83
C GLU A 1068 -66.25 -10.93 24.14
N GLY A 1069 -67.47 -10.69 24.64
CA GLY A 1069 -68.02 -11.35 25.83
C GLY A 1069 -68.52 -10.41 26.93
N SER A 1070 -69.60 -9.69 26.66
CA SER A 1070 -70.74 -9.55 27.58
C SER A 1070 -71.92 -10.30 26.98
#